data_AF-A0A8S4AYW2-F1
#
_entry.id   AF-A0A8S4AYW2-F1
#
_cell.length_a   1.000
_cell.length_b   1.000
_cell.length_c   1.000
_cell.angle_alpha   90.00
_cell.angle_beta   90.00
_cell.angle_gamma   90.00
#
_symmetry.space_group_name_H-M   'P 1'
#
loop_
_entity.id
_entity.type
_entity.pdbx_description
1 polymer ?
#
loop_
_entity_poly.entity_id
_entity_poly.type
_entity_poly.pdbx_seq_one_letter_code
_entity_poly.pdbx_strand_id
1 'polypeptide(L)'
;RQVGPESTCREKLEKTIILYTKVLLDFLEYHPCAFIPLIQRSLEFAVSYVFTPAGEGVTFERFTVQCMNLIKMIVKNDAYKPAKNIDDSKPESLEAHKIKTAFFTHPTLTEIGRRLVSHYFLLTEEELAMWEEDPESFAVEETGGDSWKYSLRPCTEVLFLDIFHNYSQTLTPVLLDMVQNLQGPTNVEDPVQLLMKDAVYNAVGLAAYELFDNVDFDQWFKNQLLGELQVNHHRYKLIRRRVIWLIGQWISVKFKSDLRPLLYEVILSLMQDPDLVYLDSIFGLLFQLLQQVTECDTKMQVLHVISCVIERVNIQIRPYVVCLVQYLPLLWKQSEDHNMLRCAILTTLIHLVQGLGAESKNLYSFLLPVIQLSTDVSQPPHVYLLEDGLELWLVTLENSPAITPELLRIFQNMSALLELSSENLRTCFQIVNAYIYLSATEFLQNYGESLCRSFCDLLKDITNDGQVQVLKVVEIALKVSPILGAHMFQPLLPAVFRGILDGERYPVVMSTYLGIMGRVLLQNASFFSSLLTQMASECNQEMDQLFGSVIEMWVDRMDNITQPERRKLSSLALLSLLPSDNSVIQDKFCGIINICVEALHDVMTEDPETGTFKDCMLMSHFEEPKLSDDEEPPTEQDKRKK
;
A
#
# COMPACT_ATOMS: atom_id res chain seq x y z
N ARG A 1 17.83 -55.94 10.02
CA ARG A 1 16.51 -55.78 10.70
C ARG A 1 15.90 -54.51 10.14
N GLN A 2 14.89 -54.61 9.28
CA GLN A 2 14.16 -53.42 8.84
C GLN A 2 13.42 -52.86 10.05
N VAL A 3 13.76 -51.62 10.41
CA VAL A 3 13.14 -50.90 11.50
C VAL A 3 11.86 -50.29 10.93
N GLY A 4 10.70 -50.80 11.34
CA GLY A 4 9.40 -50.34 10.84
C GLY A 4 9.14 -48.86 11.14
N PRO A 5 8.19 -48.23 10.43
CA PRO A 5 7.84 -46.82 10.59
C PRO A 5 7.45 -46.44 12.03
N GLU A 6 6.86 -47.35 12.80
CA GLU A 6 6.44 -47.13 14.20
C GLU A 6 7.54 -47.39 15.24
N SER A 7 8.80 -47.59 14.83
CA SER A 7 9.88 -47.84 15.79
C SER A 7 10.34 -46.56 16.48
N THR A 8 10.35 -46.59 17.81
CA THR A 8 10.95 -45.53 18.64
C THR A 8 12.43 -45.26 18.33
N CYS A 9 13.16 -46.23 17.79
CA CYS A 9 14.54 -46.03 17.31
C CYS A 9 14.59 -45.17 16.04
N ARG A 10 13.64 -45.37 15.12
CA ARG A 10 13.53 -44.58 13.88
C ARG A 10 13.17 -43.13 14.21
N GLU A 11 12.17 -42.92 15.05
CA GLU A 11 11.76 -41.58 15.49
C GLU A 11 12.93 -40.79 16.14
N LYS A 12 13.71 -41.44 17.01
CA LYS A 12 14.90 -40.81 17.63
C LYS A 12 15.97 -40.48 16.59
N LEU A 13 16.20 -41.37 15.63
CA LEU A 13 17.15 -41.15 14.54
C LEU A 13 16.73 -39.97 13.65
N GLU A 14 15.47 -39.92 13.23
CA GLU A 14 14.91 -38.82 12.44
C GLU A 14 15.05 -37.48 13.18
N LYS A 15 14.70 -37.43 14.47
CA LYS A 15 14.93 -36.25 15.33
C LYS A 15 16.40 -35.83 15.38
N THR A 16 17.32 -36.79 15.40
CA THR A 16 18.77 -36.54 15.45
C THR A 16 19.27 -35.98 14.12
N ILE A 17 18.79 -36.51 12.99
CA ILE A 17 19.09 -36.01 11.65
C ILE A 17 18.59 -34.57 11.47
N ILE A 18 17.36 -34.29 11.93
CA ILE A 18 16.77 -32.94 11.87
C ILE A 18 17.64 -31.95 12.66
N LEU A 19 18.12 -32.35 13.85
CA LEU A 19 18.94 -31.48 14.70
C LEU A 19 20.29 -31.17 14.06
N TYR A 20 20.98 -32.19 13.51
CA TYR A 20 22.27 -31.96 12.84
C TYR A 20 22.13 -31.11 11.58
N THR A 21 21.10 -31.33 10.79
CA THR A 21 20.88 -30.53 9.58
C THR A 21 20.48 -29.09 9.94
N LYS A 22 19.74 -28.90 11.04
CA LYS A 22 19.46 -27.56 11.58
C LYS A 22 20.73 -26.83 11.98
N VAL A 23 21.69 -27.50 12.62
CA VAL A 23 22.99 -26.88 12.96
C VAL A 23 23.72 -26.37 11.71
N LEU A 24 23.65 -27.10 10.58
CA LEU A 24 24.23 -26.65 9.32
C LEU A 24 23.51 -25.43 8.75
N LEU A 25 22.16 -25.44 8.79
CA LEU A 25 21.34 -24.30 8.33
C LEU A 25 21.62 -23.05 9.16
N ASP A 26 21.57 -23.15 10.49
CA ASP A 26 21.82 -22.05 11.40
C ASP A 26 23.28 -21.52 11.20
N PHE A 27 24.26 -22.41 11.01
CA PHE A 27 25.65 -21.98 10.75
C PHE A 27 25.78 -21.24 9.41
N LEU A 28 25.10 -21.69 8.35
CA LEU A 28 25.07 -21.01 7.06
C LEU A 28 24.36 -19.65 7.15
N GLU A 29 23.26 -19.55 7.91
CA GLU A 29 22.49 -18.32 8.10
C GLU A 29 23.31 -17.25 8.81
N TYR A 30 23.89 -17.58 9.96
CA TYR A 30 24.58 -16.60 10.81
C TYR A 30 26.04 -16.36 10.38
N HIS A 31 26.67 -17.32 9.71
CA HIS A 31 28.10 -17.25 9.38
C HIS A 31 28.42 -17.73 7.95
N PRO A 32 27.85 -17.09 6.91
CA PRO A 32 27.97 -17.55 5.52
C PRO A 32 29.42 -17.60 5.03
N CYS A 33 30.29 -16.65 5.40
CA CYS A 33 31.70 -16.69 4.98
C CYS A 33 32.46 -17.86 5.63
N ALA A 34 32.20 -18.16 6.91
CA ALA A 34 32.84 -19.27 7.60
C ALA A 34 32.34 -20.64 7.10
N PHE A 35 31.14 -20.67 6.50
CA PHE A 35 30.54 -21.87 5.93
C PHE A 35 31.16 -22.30 4.59
N ILE A 36 31.93 -21.43 3.92
CA ILE A 36 32.46 -21.69 2.56
C ILE A 36 33.14 -23.07 2.39
N PRO A 37 34.01 -23.54 3.30
CA PRO A 37 34.64 -24.85 3.19
C PRO A 37 33.65 -26.03 3.23
N LEU A 38 32.44 -25.82 3.76
CA LEU A 38 31.39 -26.82 3.87
C LEU A 38 30.42 -26.81 2.69
N ILE A 39 30.47 -25.82 1.80
CA ILE A 39 29.52 -25.67 0.69
C ILE A 39 29.48 -26.94 -0.16
N GLN A 40 30.64 -27.40 -0.65
CA GLN A 40 30.70 -28.56 -1.54
C GLN A 40 30.09 -29.81 -0.89
N ARG A 41 30.49 -30.14 0.35
CA ARG A 41 29.99 -31.31 1.07
C ARG A 41 28.50 -31.21 1.39
N SER A 42 28.03 -30.01 1.70
CA SER A 42 26.61 -29.73 1.97
C SER A 42 25.76 -29.94 0.73
N LEU A 43 26.24 -29.46 -0.43
CA LEU A 43 25.56 -29.65 -1.72
C LEU A 43 25.60 -31.12 -2.16
N GLU A 44 26.75 -31.79 -2.08
CA GLU A 44 26.87 -33.24 -2.38
C GLU A 44 25.91 -34.05 -1.50
N PHE A 45 25.85 -33.75 -0.20
CA PHE A 45 24.96 -34.40 0.75
C PHE A 45 23.49 -34.16 0.39
N ALA A 46 23.07 -32.89 0.28
CA ALA A 46 21.66 -32.55 0.03
C ALA A 46 21.18 -33.07 -1.33
N VAL A 47 21.96 -32.87 -2.39
CA VAL A 47 21.57 -33.29 -3.75
C VAL A 47 21.56 -34.81 -3.90
N SER A 48 22.51 -35.52 -3.28
CA SER A 48 22.54 -36.98 -3.32
C SER A 48 21.26 -37.59 -2.74
N TYR A 49 20.83 -37.14 -1.55
CA TYR A 49 19.62 -37.68 -0.91
C TYR A 49 18.33 -37.17 -1.55
N VAL A 50 18.27 -35.93 -2.05
CA VAL A 50 17.01 -35.35 -2.54
C VAL A 50 16.77 -35.63 -4.02
N PHE A 51 17.83 -35.66 -4.86
CA PHE A 51 17.67 -35.71 -6.31
C PHE A 51 18.24 -36.97 -6.97
N THR A 52 18.71 -37.94 -6.18
CA THR A 52 19.22 -39.22 -6.72
C THR A 52 18.56 -40.42 -6.03
N PRO A 53 18.66 -41.64 -6.61
CA PRO A 53 18.11 -42.85 -5.99
C PRO A 53 18.68 -43.19 -4.60
N ALA A 54 19.77 -42.54 -4.17
CA ALA A 54 20.36 -42.77 -2.86
C ALA A 54 19.45 -42.40 -1.68
N GLY A 55 18.49 -41.49 -1.88
CA GLY A 55 17.51 -41.11 -0.86
C GLY A 55 16.23 -41.93 -0.82
N GLU A 56 15.97 -42.75 -1.83
CA GLU A 56 14.72 -43.50 -1.94
C GLU A 56 14.53 -44.44 -0.73
N GLY A 57 13.43 -44.25 -0.01
CA GLY A 57 13.08 -45.04 1.18
C GLY A 57 13.81 -44.66 2.47
N VAL A 58 14.72 -43.67 2.45
CA VAL A 58 15.44 -43.19 3.65
C VAL A 58 15.18 -41.72 3.99
N THR A 59 14.69 -40.92 3.05
CA THR A 59 14.27 -39.53 3.28
C THR A 59 12.87 -39.45 3.88
N PHE A 60 12.60 -38.37 4.61
CA PHE A 60 11.29 -38.00 5.14
C PHE A 60 11.10 -36.49 5.00
N GLU A 61 9.86 -36.02 5.00
CA GLU A 61 9.47 -34.67 4.57
C GLU A 61 10.34 -33.56 5.18
N ARG A 62 10.44 -33.52 6.52
CA ARG A 62 11.19 -32.47 7.22
C ARG A 62 12.69 -32.47 6.90
N PHE A 63 13.28 -33.64 6.64
CA PHE A 63 14.67 -33.73 6.21
C PHE A 63 14.84 -33.21 4.77
N THR A 64 13.93 -33.58 3.88
CA THR A 64 13.90 -33.08 2.50
C THR A 64 13.80 -31.55 2.47
N VAL A 65 12.89 -30.96 3.27
CA VAL A 65 12.75 -29.51 3.42
C VAL A 65 14.06 -28.86 3.88
N GLN A 66 14.72 -29.42 4.90
CA GLN A 66 15.99 -28.87 5.38
C GLN A 66 17.11 -28.96 4.33
N CYS A 67 17.19 -30.06 3.59
CA CYS A 67 18.15 -30.20 2.49
C CYS A 67 17.89 -29.21 1.35
N MET A 68 16.63 -29.03 0.96
CA MET A 68 16.25 -28.05 -0.06
C MET A 68 16.55 -26.62 0.38
N ASN A 69 16.26 -26.29 1.65
CA ASN A 69 16.61 -25.00 2.24
C ASN A 69 18.13 -24.77 2.30
N LEU A 70 18.92 -25.82 2.55
CA LEU A 70 20.37 -25.74 2.52
C LEU A 70 20.88 -25.40 1.12
N ILE A 71 20.36 -26.06 0.08
CA ILE A 71 20.69 -25.77 -1.32
C ILE A 71 20.28 -24.34 -1.67
N LYS A 72 19.04 -23.96 -1.35
CA LYS A 72 18.48 -22.63 -1.58
C LYS A 72 19.34 -21.53 -0.98
N MET A 73 19.69 -21.65 0.31
CA MET A 73 20.51 -20.66 1.01
C MET A 73 21.89 -20.51 0.39
N ILE A 74 22.51 -21.59 -0.12
CA ILE A 74 23.79 -21.54 -0.84
C ILE A 74 23.63 -20.88 -2.22
N VAL A 75 22.56 -21.19 -2.96
CA VAL A 75 22.31 -20.64 -4.30
C VAL A 75 22.06 -19.13 -4.21
N LYS A 76 21.18 -18.70 -3.30
CA LYS A 76 20.72 -17.30 -3.21
C LYS A 76 21.68 -16.37 -2.48
N ASN A 77 22.63 -16.89 -1.67
CA ASN A 77 23.49 -16.07 -0.82
C ASN A 77 24.23 -14.98 -1.61
N ASP A 78 24.00 -13.72 -1.26
CA ASP A 78 24.66 -12.60 -1.92
C ASP A 78 26.16 -12.52 -1.58
N ALA A 79 26.59 -13.04 -0.42
CA ALA A 79 28.01 -13.13 -0.09
C ALA A 79 28.79 -14.08 -1.01
N TYR A 80 28.09 -14.97 -1.74
CA TYR A 80 28.69 -15.92 -2.68
C TYR A 80 28.58 -15.48 -4.14
N LYS A 81 28.09 -14.27 -4.41
CA LYS A 81 28.04 -13.67 -5.74
C LYS A 81 29.24 -12.73 -5.92
N PRO A 82 30.02 -12.86 -7.01
CA PRO A 82 31.02 -11.86 -7.36
C PRO A 82 30.37 -10.50 -7.64
N ALA A 83 31.09 -9.42 -7.37
CA ALA A 83 30.69 -8.08 -7.78
C ALA A 83 30.71 -7.95 -9.32
N LYS A 84 29.97 -6.96 -9.86
CA LYS A 84 29.94 -6.70 -11.32
C LYS A 84 31.33 -6.49 -11.90
N ASN A 85 32.19 -5.78 -11.15
CA ASN A 85 33.62 -5.72 -11.40
C ASN A 85 34.29 -6.79 -10.53
N ILE A 86 34.96 -7.74 -11.17
CA ILE A 86 35.57 -8.88 -10.46
C ILE A 86 36.65 -8.40 -9.46
N ASP A 87 37.38 -7.34 -9.80
CA ASP A 87 38.44 -6.77 -8.95
C ASP A 87 37.93 -6.21 -7.62
N ASP A 88 36.63 -5.87 -7.54
CA ASP A 88 35.97 -5.38 -6.32
C ASP A 88 35.43 -6.53 -5.45
N SER A 89 35.57 -7.79 -5.89
CA SER A 89 35.03 -8.95 -5.20
C SER A 89 35.93 -9.40 -4.05
N LYS A 90 35.31 -9.75 -2.92
CA LYS A 90 36.03 -10.36 -1.79
C LYS A 90 36.57 -11.75 -2.18
N PRO A 91 37.75 -12.15 -1.69
CA PRO A 91 38.33 -13.46 -2.01
C PRO A 91 37.40 -14.61 -1.57
N GLU A 92 36.68 -14.45 -0.45
CA GLU A 92 35.68 -15.40 0.03
C GLU A 92 34.54 -15.58 -0.99
N SER A 93 34.04 -14.46 -1.56
CA SER A 93 32.96 -14.49 -2.56
C SER A 93 33.39 -15.21 -3.83
N LEU A 94 34.63 -14.99 -4.29
CA LEU A 94 35.19 -15.66 -5.46
C LEU A 94 35.37 -17.17 -5.23
N GLU A 95 35.86 -17.57 -4.05
CA GLU A 95 36.02 -18.99 -3.72
C GLU A 95 34.66 -19.70 -3.61
N ALA A 96 33.69 -19.08 -2.94
CA ALA A 96 32.33 -19.60 -2.87
C ALA A 96 31.70 -19.74 -4.26
N HIS A 97 31.86 -18.72 -5.12
CA HIS A 97 31.38 -18.75 -6.49
C HIS A 97 32.02 -19.87 -7.30
N LYS A 98 33.33 -20.07 -7.17
CA LYS A 98 34.06 -21.16 -7.82
C LYS A 98 33.55 -22.54 -7.41
N ILE A 99 33.29 -22.76 -6.12
CA ILE A 99 32.72 -24.02 -5.62
C ILE A 99 31.32 -24.23 -6.22
N LYS A 100 30.46 -23.20 -6.21
CA LYS A 100 29.11 -23.26 -6.80
C LYS A 100 29.16 -23.62 -8.28
N THR A 101 29.97 -22.91 -9.07
CA THR A 101 30.09 -23.14 -10.52
C THR A 101 30.67 -24.53 -10.84
N ALA A 102 31.58 -25.04 -10.01
CA ALA A 102 32.10 -26.41 -10.17
C ALA A 102 31.04 -27.48 -9.85
N PHE A 103 30.13 -27.22 -8.91
CA PHE A 103 29.11 -28.17 -8.51
C PHE A 103 27.87 -28.16 -9.43
N PHE A 104 27.33 -26.97 -9.73
CA PHE A 104 26.14 -26.77 -10.55
C PHE A 104 26.45 -26.86 -12.04
N THR A 105 26.91 -28.05 -12.44
CA THR A 105 27.16 -28.40 -13.85
C THR A 105 25.84 -28.62 -14.60
N HIS A 106 25.90 -28.61 -15.94
CA HIS A 106 24.74 -28.84 -16.78
C HIS A 106 23.98 -30.15 -16.44
N PRO A 107 24.62 -31.33 -16.28
CA PRO A 107 23.93 -32.54 -15.84
C PRO A 107 23.28 -32.42 -14.46
N THR A 108 23.98 -31.84 -13.48
CA THR A 108 23.46 -31.66 -12.12
C THR A 108 22.20 -30.78 -12.13
N LEU A 109 22.27 -29.63 -12.81
CA LEU A 109 21.13 -28.71 -12.92
C LEU A 109 19.95 -29.35 -13.65
N THR A 110 20.22 -30.06 -14.75
CA THR A 110 19.16 -30.74 -15.51
C THR A 110 18.45 -31.80 -14.68
N GLU A 111 19.19 -32.59 -13.90
CA GLU A 111 18.59 -33.62 -13.03
C GLU A 111 17.78 -32.99 -11.90
N ILE A 112 18.32 -31.95 -11.23
CA ILE A 112 17.59 -31.22 -10.19
C ILE A 112 16.30 -30.64 -10.76
N GLY A 113 16.38 -29.93 -11.88
CA GLY A 113 15.22 -29.32 -12.54
C GLY A 113 14.17 -30.35 -12.95
N ARG A 114 14.59 -31.46 -13.59
CA ARG A 114 13.66 -32.53 -13.98
C ARG A 114 12.98 -33.16 -12.77
N ARG A 115 13.73 -33.52 -11.72
CA ARG A 115 13.19 -34.15 -10.51
C ARG A 115 12.27 -33.22 -9.71
N LEU A 116 12.59 -31.93 -9.61
CA LEU A 116 11.69 -30.94 -8.97
C LEU A 116 10.30 -30.98 -9.64
N VAL A 117 10.27 -30.89 -10.97
CA VAL A 117 9.00 -30.87 -11.72
C VAL A 117 8.34 -32.26 -11.75
N SER A 118 9.08 -33.31 -12.08
CA SER A 118 8.50 -34.62 -12.36
C SER A 118 8.24 -35.47 -11.11
N HIS A 119 8.70 -35.04 -9.93
CA HIS A 119 8.52 -35.80 -8.68
C HIS A 119 7.93 -34.95 -7.57
N TYR A 120 8.47 -33.75 -7.33
CA TYR A 120 8.09 -32.94 -6.16
C TYR A 120 6.89 -32.02 -6.41
N PHE A 121 6.69 -31.55 -7.63
CA PHE A 121 5.52 -30.71 -7.97
C PHE A 121 4.23 -31.51 -8.16
N LEU A 122 4.32 -32.83 -8.28
CA LEU A 122 3.14 -33.68 -8.41
C LEU A 122 2.31 -33.63 -7.12
N LEU A 123 1.02 -33.39 -7.25
CA LEU A 123 0.09 -33.53 -6.14
C LEU A 123 0.04 -34.99 -5.66
N THR A 124 0.19 -35.16 -4.36
CA THR A 124 0.06 -36.42 -3.65
C THR A 124 -1.42 -36.80 -3.49
N GLU A 125 -1.69 -38.07 -3.20
CA GLU A 125 -3.05 -38.54 -2.91
C GLU A 125 -3.65 -37.84 -1.66
N GLU A 126 -2.82 -37.51 -0.68
CA GLU A 126 -3.24 -36.79 0.54
C GLU A 126 -3.68 -35.36 0.22
N GLU A 127 -2.92 -34.64 -0.61
CA GLU A 127 -3.28 -33.29 -1.07
C GLU A 127 -4.55 -33.29 -1.95
N LEU A 128 -4.70 -34.30 -2.82
CA LEU A 128 -5.92 -34.45 -3.62
C LEU A 128 -7.14 -34.77 -2.75
N ALA A 129 -6.98 -35.62 -1.73
CA ALA A 129 -8.04 -35.91 -0.78
C ALA A 129 -8.42 -34.67 0.03
N MET A 130 -7.43 -33.92 0.53
CA MET A 130 -7.66 -32.64 1.21
C MET A 130 -8.43 -31.67 0.31
N TRP A 131 -8.07 -31.56 -0.97
CA TRP A 131 -8.80 -30.70 -1.90
C TRP A 131 -10.26 -31.15 -2.11
N GLU A 132 -10.55 -32.45 -2.14
CA GLU A 132 -11.95 -32.91 -2.26
C GLU A 132 -12.75 -32.71 -0.96
N GLU A 133 -12.11 -32.85 0.21
CA GLU A 133 -12.77 -32.75 1.52
C GLU A 133 -12.93 -31.31 2.00
N ASP A 134 -11.88 -30.49 1.86
CA ASP A 134 -11.81 -29.10 2.31
C ASP A 134 -11.02 -28.24 1.29
N PRO A 135 -11.68 -27.76 0.23
CA PRO A 135 -11.03 -26.99 -0.83
C PRO A 135 -10.56 -25.61 -0.38
N GLU A 136 -11.13 -25.04 0.68
CA GLU A 136 -10.71 -23.73 1.20
C GLU A 136 -9.38 -23.85 1.92
N SER A 137 -9.25 -24.81 2.85
CA SER A 137 -7.98 -25.08 3.53
C SER A 137 -6.85 -25.40 2.55
N PHE A 138 -7.14 -26.23 1.53
CA PHE A 138 -6.16 -26.53 0.48
C PHE A 138 -5.68 -25.27 -0.27
N ALA A 139 -6.58 -24.33 -0.57
CA ALA A 139 -6.21 -23.09 -1.26
C ALA A 139 -5.38 -22.14 -0.38
N VAL A 140 -5.66 -22.08 0.91
CA VAL A 140 -4.92 -21.24 1.88
C VAL A 140 -3.50 -21.77 2.08
N GLU A 141 -3.33 -23.08 2.25
CA GLU A 141 -1.99 -23.69 2.47
C GLU A 141 -1.01 -23.42 1.32
N GLU A 142 -1.47 -23.31 0.07
CA GLU A 142 -0.62 -23.01 -1.09
C GLU A 142 -0.14 -21.53 -1.15
N THR A 143 -0.73 -20.61 -0.37
CA THR A 143 -0.44 -19.16 -0.47
C THR A 143 0.35 -18.57 0.70
N GLY A 144 0.83 -19.40 1.63
CA GLY A 144 1.44 -18.95 2.88
C GLY A 144 2.88 -18.44 2.74
N GLY A 145 3.15 -17.21 3.19
CA GLY A 145 4.44 -16.50 3.12
C GLY A 145 5.70 -17.32 3.45
N ASP A 146 6.07 -17.46 4.72
CA ASP A 146 7.31 -18.15 5.14
C ASP A 146 7.18 -19.69 5.26
N SER A 147 6.09 -20.26 4.74
CA SER A 147 5.76 -21.68 4.81
C SER A 147 6.83 -22.58 4.18
N TRP A 148 7.55 -22.08 3.17
CA TRP A 148 8.66 -22.77 2.49
C TRP A 148 9.78 -23.23 3.43
N LYS A 149 9.89 -22.65 4.62
CA LYS A 149 10.85 -23.07 5.64
C LYS A 149 10.49 -24.42 6.28
N TYR A 150 9.22 -24.80 6.23
CA TYR A 150 8.67 -25.90 7.03
C TYR A 150 7.90 -26.93 6.20
N SER A 151 7.22 -26.50 5.13
CA SER A 151 6.35 -27.32 4.30
C SER A 151 7.03 -27.68 2.98
N LEU A 152 6.92 -28.96 2.56
CA LEU A 152 7.62 -29.48 1.39
C LEU A 152 7.25 -28.77 0.09
N ARG A 153 5.96 -28.61 -0.20
CA ARG A 153 5.50 -28.07 -1.47
C ARG A 153 5.99 -26.62 -1.70
N PRO A 154 5.74 -25.64 -0.80
CA PRO A 154 6.30 -24.29 -0.96
C PRO A 154 7.84 -24.29 -0.97
N CYS A 155 8.50 -25.18 -0.22
CA CYS A 155 9.96 -25.32 -0.25
C CYS A 155 10.47 -25.71 -1.65
N THR A 156 9.81 -26.65 -2.31
CA THR A 156 10.19 -27.13 -3.64
C THR A 156 10.01 -26.06 -4.71
N GLU A 157 8.89 -25.31 -4.67
CA GLU A 157 8.59 -24.23 -5.61
C GLU A 157 9.58 -23.07 -5.47
N VAL A 158 9.88 -22.67 -4.24
CA VAL A 158 10.86 -21.60 -3.98
C VAL A 158 12.28 -22.05 -4.37
N LEU A 159 12.65 -23.30 -4.09
CA LEU A 159 13.95 -23.82 -4.56
C LEU A 159 14.04 -23.85 -6.09
N PHE A 160 12.98 -24.30 -6.76
CA PHE A 160 12.88 -24.29 -8.22
C PHE A 160 13.09 -22.88 -8.77
N LEU A 161 12.34 -21.90 -8.25
CA LEU A 161 12.48 -20.48 -8.61
C LEU A 161 13.91 -19.98 -8.43
N ASP A 162 14.51 -20.18 -7.25
CA ASP A 162 15.85 -19.69 -6.95
C ASP A 162 16.93 -20.34 -7.84
N ILE A 163 16.80 -21.64 -8.16
CA ILE A 163 17.73 -22.30 -9.10
C ILE A 163 17.47 -21.81 -10.53
N PHE A 164 16.22 -21.72 -10.97
CA PHE A 164 15.87 -21.29 -12.32
C PHE A 164 16.35 -19.85 -12.59
N HIS A 165 16.14 -18.94 -11.64
CA HIS A 165 16.61 -17.56 -11.75
C HIS A 165 18.14 -17.46 -11.92
N ASN A 166 18.91 -18.29 -11.19
CA ASN A 166 20.38 -18.25 -11.25
C ASN A 166 20.96 -19.02 -12.45
N TYR A 167 20.23 -19.98 -13.02
CA TYR A 167 20.72 -20.90 -14.05
C TYR A 167 19.75 -21.08 -15.24
N SER A 168 18.98 -20.04 -15.56
CA SER A 168 17.91 -20.07 -16.57
C SER A 168 18.38 -20.52 -17.95
N GLN A 169 19.61 -20.17 -18.35
CA GLN A 169 20.20 -20.58 -19.62
C GLN A 169 20.26 -22.11 -19.79
N THR A 170 20.53 -22.84 -18.70
CA THR A 170 20.60 -24.30 -18.68
C THR A 170 19.21 -24.92 -18.55
N LEU A 171 18.33 -24.32 -17.76
CA LEU A 171 17.04 -24.92 -17.38
C LEU A 171 15.89 -24.60 -18.34
N THR A 172 15.97 -23.49 -19.09
CA THR A 172 14.95 -23.11 -20.08
C THR A 172 14.74 -24.20 -21.14
N PRO A 173 15.78 -24.74 -21.80
CA PRO A 173 15.59 -25.82 -22.78
C PRO A 173 14.96 -27.08 -22.17
N VAL A 174 15.29 -27.40 -20.91
CA VAL A 174 14.75 -28.56 -20.20
C VAL A 174 13.24 -28.41 -19.97
N LEU A 175 12.80 -27.22 -19.53
CA LEU A 175 11.39 -26.97 -19.28
C LEU A 175 10.58 -26.86 -20.58
N LEU A 176 11.16 -26.27 -21.65
CA LEU A 176 10.52 -26.25 -22.97
C LEU A 176 10.34 -27.64 -23.57
N ASP A 177 11.32 -28.53 -23.40
CA ASP A 177 11.20 -29.96 -23.77
C ASP A 177 10.04 -30.62 -23.00
N MET A 178 9.93 -30.38 -21.69
CA MET A 178 8.81 -30.90 -20.88
C MET A 178 7.45 -30.37 -21.36
N VAL A 179 7.34 -29.10 -21.74
CA VAL A 179 6.11 -28.52 -22.32
C VAL A 179 5.77 -29.16 -23.66
N GLN A 180 6.76 -29.33 -24.55
CA GLN A 180 6.56 -29.93 -25.88
C GLN A 180 6.05 -31.37 -25.78
N ASN A 181 6.56 -32.15 -24.82
CA ASN A 181 6.13 -33.54 -24.59
C ASN A 181 4.68 -33.65 -24.10
N LEU A 182 4.07 -32.56 -23.66
CA LEU A 182 2.70 -32.49 -23.14
C LEU A 182 1.74 -31.73 -24.08
N GLN A 183 2.20 -31.35 -25.27
CA GLN A 183 1.34 -30.73 -26.29
C GLN A 183 0.35 -31.74 -26.87
N GLY A 184 -0.88 -31.30 -27.11
CA GLY A 184 -1.95 -32.10 -27.70
C GLY A 184 -3.06 -32.50 -26.71
N PRO A 185 -4.04 -33.29 -27.17
CA PRO A 185 -5.19 -33.67 -26.36
C PRO A 185 -4.75 -34.56 -25.19
N THR A 186 -5.10 -34.14 -23.98
CA THR A 186 -4.81 -34.90 -22.76
C THR A 186 -5.85 -36.00 -22.58
N ASN A 187 -5.37 -37.22 -22.31
CA ASN A 187 -6.26 -38.32 -21.97
C ASN A 187 -6.78 -38.14 -20.54
N VAL A 188 -8.07 -37.83 -20.42
CA VAL A 188 -8.71 -37.55 -19.12
C VAL A 188 -8.76 -38.79 -18.20
N GLU A 189 -8.58 -39.99 -18.76
CA GLU A 189 -8.50 -41.25 -18.00
C GLU A 189 -7.11 -41.54 -17.43
N ASP A 190 -6.06 -40.81 -17.85
CA ASP A 190 -4.70 -41.03 -17.37
C ASP A 190 -4.35 -40.01 -16.26
N PRO A 191 -4.43 -40.41 -14.97
CA PRO A 191 -4.14 -39.50 -13.86
C PRO A 191 -2.68 -39.06 -13.84
N VAL A 192 -1.75 -39.89 -14.34
CA VAL A 192 -0.32 -39.57 -14.35
C VAL A 192 -0.04 -38.46 -15.36
N GLN A 193 -0.69 -38.52 -16.53
CA GLN A 193 -0.57 -37.47 -17.54
C GLN A 193 -1.13 -36.13 -17.03
N LEU A 194 -2.26 -36.14 -16.31
CA LEU A 194 -2.86 -34.94 -15.73
C LEU A 194 -1.95 -34.31 -14.65
N LEU A 195 -1.42 -35.11 -13.74
CA LEU A 195 -0.51 -34.64 -12.68
C LEU A 195 0.79 -34.09 -13.26
N MET A 196 1.38 -34.77 -14.25
CA MET A 196 2.59 -34.28 -14.92
C MET A 196 2.34 -32.95 -15.63
N LYS A 197 1.16 -32.80 -16.25
CA LYS A 197 0.78 -31.57 -16.93
C LYS A 197 0.56 -30.41 -15.96
N ASP A 198 -0.09 -30.66 -14.83
CA ASP A 198 -0.20 -29.70 -13.73
C ASP A 198 1.18 -29.23 -13.26
N ALA A 199 2.09 -30.17 -12.99
CA ALA A 199 3.44 -29.86 -12.51
C ALA A 199 4.26 -29.04 -13.51
N VAL A 200 4.21 -29.38 -14.80
CA VAL A 200 4.92 -28.61 -15.85
C VAL A 200 4.32 -27.21 -15.98
N TYR A 201 2.99 -27.07 -15.92
CA TYR A 201 2.36 -25.75 -15.96
C TYR A 201 2.67 -24.92 -14.72
N ASN A 202 2.79 -25.56 -13.54
CA ASN A 202 3.27 -24.92 -12.33
C ASN A 202 4.67 -24.33 -12.55
N ALA A 203 5.61 -25.14 -13.03
CA ALA A 203 6.98 -24.72 -13.31
C ALA A 203 7.07 -23.56 -14.32
N VAL A 204 6.28 -23.59 -15.40
CA VAL A 204 6.24 -22.50 -16.39
C VAL A 204 5.60 -21.22 -15.85
N GLY A 205 4.61 -21.34 -14.95
CA GLY A 205 4.03 -20.18 -14.29
C GLY A 205 5.00 -19.54 -13.30
N LEU A 206 5.69 -20.34 -12.49
CA LEU A 206 6.72 -19.86 -11.57
C LEU A 206 7.86 -19.14 -12.32
N ALA A 207 8.34 -19.70 -13.43
CA ALA A 207 9.42 -19.15 -14.23
C ALA A 207 8.98 -18.15 -15.32
N ALA A 208 7.80 -17.54 -15.20
CA ALA A 208 7.24 -16.66 -16.24
C ALA A 208 8.19 -15.50 -16.62
N TYR A 209 8.86 -14.88 -15.64
CA TYR A 209 9.78 -13.77 -15.86
C TYR A 209 11.09 -14.20 -16.57
N GLU A 210 11.53 -15.43 -16.38
CA GLU A 210 12.71 -15.94 -17.09
C GLU A 210 12.35 -16.48 -18.49
N LEU A 211 11.09 -16.84 -18.73
CA LEU A 211 10.63 -17.50 -19.95
C LEU A 211 9.96 -16.58 -20.97
N PHE A 212 9.64 -15.32 -20.66
CA PHE A 212 8.79 -14.48 -21.52
C PHE A 212 9.36 -14.20 -22.93
N ASP A 213 10.68 -14.32 -23.10
CA ASP A 213 11.35 -14.20 -24.40
C ASP A 213 11.39 -15.53 -25.17
N ASN A 214 11.23 -16.66 -24.48
CA ASN A 214 11.30 -18.00 -25.06
C ASN A 214 9.93 -18.65 -25.30
N VAL A 215 8.87 -18.14 -24.68
CA VAL A 215 7.49 -18.65 -24.82
C VAL A 215 6.59 -17.57 -25.40
N ASP A 216 5.95 -17.85 -26.54
CA ASP A 216 4.86 -17.04 -27.07
C ASP A 216 3.55 -17.39 -26.34
N PHE A 217 3.36 -16.77 -25.18
CA PHE A 217 2.22 -17.04 -24.31
C PHE A 217 0.89 -16.65 -24.94
N ASP A 218 0.84 -15.60 -25.78
CA ASP A 218 -0.37 -15.19 -26.49
C ASP A 218 -0.86 -16.30 -27.44
N GLN A 219 0.07 -16.93 -28.18
CA GLN A 219 -0.26 -18.06 -29.06
C GLN A 219 -0.63 -19.30 -28.27
N TRP A 220 0.12 -19.59 -27.20
CA TRP A 220 -0.16 -20.75 -26.35
C TRP A 220 -1.55 -20.66 -25.69
N PHE A 221 -1.91 -19.45 -25.23
CA PHE A 221 -3.23 -19.16 -24.70
C PHE A 221 -4.34 -19.48 -25.71
N LYS A 222 -4.25 -18.93 -26.93
CA LYS A 222 -5.25 -19.13 -27.99
C LYS A 222 -5.36 -20.57 -28.47
N ASN A 223 -4.23 -21.22 -28.68
CA ASN A 223 -4.18 -22.50 -29.39
C ASN A 223 -4.45 -23.70 -28.48
N GLN A 224 -4.17 -23.57 -27.19
CA GLN A 224 -4.23 -24.69 -26.26
C GLN A 224 -4.98 -24.33 -24.98
N LEU A 225 -4.48 -23.37 -24.19
CA LEU A 225 -5.00 -23.12 -22.84
C LEU A 225 -6.50 -22.78 -22.83
N LEU A 226 -6.97 -22.04 -23.83
CA LEU A 226 -8.39 -21.72 -23.99
C LEU A 226 -9.26 -22.98 -24.12
N GLY A 227 -8.84 -23.94 -24.95
CA GLY A 227 -9.55 -25.20 -25.14
C GLY A 227 -9.57 -26.05 -23.88
N GLU A 228 -8.49 -26.02 -23.10
CA GLU A 228 -8.38 -26.76 -21.84
C GLU A 228 -9.31 -26.23 -20.76
N LEU A 229 -9.52 -24.91 -20.70
CA LEU A 229 -10.46 -24.30 -19.76
C LEU A 229 -11.92 -24.72 -20.01
N GLN A 230 -12.25 -25.09 -21.25
CA GLN A 230 -13.60 -25.48 -21.67
C GLN A 230 -13.89 -26.99 -21.56
N VAL A 231 -12.92 -27.81 -21.11
CA VAL A 231 -13.12 -29.26 -20.97
C VAL A 231 -14.02 -29.56 -19.78
N ASN A 232 -15.25 -30.00 -20.04
CA ASN A 232 -16.24 -30.35 -19.03
C ASN A 232 -16.07 -31.78 -18.49
N HIS A 233 -15.08 -31.97 -17.61
CA HIS A 233 -14.88 -33.21 -16.86
C HIS A 233 -14.39 -32.93 -15.43
N HIS A 234 -14.84 -33.69 -14.43
CA HIS A 234 -14.49 -33.51 -13.02
C HIS A 234 -12.98 -33.61 -12.78
N ARG A 235 -12.32 -34.70 -13.19
CA ARG A 235 -10.84 -34.84 -13.11
C ARG A 235 -10.05 -33.73 -13.81
N TYR A 236 -10.63 -33.03 -14.77
CA TYR A 236 -9.97 -31.92 -15.48
C TYR A 236 -9.97 -30.62 -14.67
N LYS A 237 -10.65 -30.58 -13.49
CA LYS A 237 -10.63 -29.43 -12.57
C LYS A 237 -9.22 -29.02 -12.15
N LEU A 238 -8.32 -30.00 -12.02
CA LEU A 238 -6.90 -29.79 -11.74
C LEU A 238 -6.26 -28.88 -12.79
N ILE A 239 -6.41 -29.26 -14.06
CA ILE A 239 -5.85 -28.50 -15.17
C ILE A 239 -6.53 -27.14 -15.31
N ARG A 240 -7.86 -27.05 -15.16
CA ARG A 240 -8.56 -25.75 -15.21
C ARG A 240 -8.03 -24.77 -14.15
N ARG A 241 -7.90 -25.22 -12.91
CA ARG A 241 -7.31 -24.45 -11.80
C ARG A 241 -5.90 -23.98 -12.16
N ARG A 242 -5.05 -24.91 -12.61
CA ARG A 242 -3.65 -24.61 -12.92
C ARG A 242 -3.50 -23.67 -14.10
N VAL A 243 -4.33 -23.81 -15.13
CA VAL A 243 -4.29 -22.94 -16.32
C VAL A 243 -4.71 -21.51 -15.96
N ILE A 244 -5.74 -21.32 -15.13
CA ILE A 244 -6.09 -19.98 -14.63
C ILE A 244 -4.97 -19.39 -13.79
N TRP A 245 -4.39 -20.16 -12.87
CA TRP A 245 -3.24 -19.71 -12.09
C TRP A 245 -2.06 -19.32 -12.99
N LEU A 246 -1.75 -20.13 -14.00
CA LEU A 246 -0.69 -19.89 -14.98
C LEU A 246 -0.93 -18.58 -15.74
N ILE A 247 -2.15 -18.35 -16.23
CA ILE A 247 -2.51 -17.08 -16.88
C ILE A 247 -2.33 -15.90 -15.91
N GLY A 248 -2.71 -16.07 -14.63
CA GLY A 248 -2.46 -15.09 -13.58
C GLY A 248 -0.99 -14.71 -13.40
N GLN A 249 -0.07 -15.68 -13.49
CA GLN A 249 1.38 -15.41 -13.43
C GLN A 249 1.89 -14.65 -14.67
N TRP A 250 1.34 -14.93 -15.85
CA TRP A 250 1.82 -14.37 -17.11
C TRP A 250 1.22 -13.00 -17.43
N ILE A 251 0.04 -12.67 -16.92
CA ILE A 251 -0.68 -11.44 -17.29
C ILE A 251 0.08 -10.15 -16.90
N SER A 252 0.85 -10.19 -15.80
CA SER A 252 1.69 -9.09 -15.34
C SER A 252 3.06 -9.04 -16.02
N VAL A 253 3.47 -10.12 -16.69
CA VAL A 253 4.76 -10.22 -17.38
C VAL A 253 4.60 -9.86 -18.85
N LYS A 254 3.75 -10.59 -19.58
CA LYS A 254 3.55 -10.41 -21.02
C LYS A 254 2.24 -11.04 -21.48
N PHE A 255 1.22 -10.21 -21.71
CA PHE A 255 -0.06 -10.62 -22.27
C PHE A 255 -0.74 -9.47 -23.02
N LYS A 256 -1.15 -9.69 -24.27
CA LYS A 256 -1.77 -8.63 -25.09
C LYS A 256 -3.11 -8.16 -24.55
N SER A 257 -3.33 -6.85 -24.54
CA SER A 257 -4.60 -6.21 -24.13
C SER A 257 -5.81 -6.75 -24.90
N ASP A 258 -5.64 -7.01 -26.20
CA ASP A 258 -6.72 -7.48 -27.08
C ASP A 258 -7.23 -8.88 -26.73
N LEU A 259 -6.48 -9.65 -25.91
CA LEU A 259 -6.87 -10.98 -25.44
C LEU A 259 -7.60 -10.93 -24.10
N ARG A 260 -7.59 -9.80 -23.40
CA ARG A 260 -8.27 -9.64 -22.10
C ARG A 260 -9.78 -9.86 -22.18
N PRO A 261 -10.51 -9.37 -23.22
CA PRO A 261 -11.94 -9.67 -23.34
C PRO A 261 -12.23 -11.18 -23.37
N LEU A 262 -11.46 -11.93 -24.18
CA LEU A 262 -11.58 -13.39 -24.26
C LEU A 262 -11.22 -14.07 -22.92
N LEU A 263 -10.21 -13.58 -22.22
CA LEU A 263 -9.88 -14.08 -20.89
C LEU A 263 -11.03 -13.84 -19.89
N TYR A 264 -11.64 -12.67 -19.91
CA TYR A 264 -12.77 -12.35 -19.03
C TYR A 264 -14.00 -13.20 -19.33
N GLU A 265 -14.29 -13.49 -20.62
CA GLU A 265 -15.33 -14.46 -21.03
C GLU A 265 -15.11 -15.82 -20.38
N VAL A 266 -13.86 -16.30 -20.39
CA VAL A 266 -13.54 -17.62 -19.87
C VAL A 266 -13.58 -17.65 -18.35
N ILE A 267 -13.04 -16.62 -17.68
CA ILE A 267 -13.12 -16.52 -16.22
C ILE A 267 -14.59 -16.53 -15.78
N LEU A 268 -15.45 -15.80 -16.47
CA LEU A 268 -16.90 -15.86 -16.23
C LEU A 268 -17.44 -17.27 -16.39
N SER A 269 -17.15 -17.96 -17.51
CA SER A 269 -17.61 -19.35 -17.69
C SER A 269 -17.12 -20.32 -16.62
N LEU A 270 -15.99 -20.04 -15.96
CA LEU A 270 -15.48 -20.85 -14.85
C LEU A 270 -16.15 -20.49 -13.51
N MET A 271 -16.65 -19.27 -13.38
CA MET A 271 -17.40 -18.80 -12.22
C MET A 271 -18.90 -19.09 -12.33
N GLN A 272 -19.45 -19.30 -13.54
CA GLN A 272 -20.89 -19.27 -13.86
C GLN A 272 -21.40 -20.53 -14.59
N ASP A 273 -22.70 -20.81 -14.44
CA ASP A 273 -23.58 -21.47 -15.43
C ASP A 273 -23.99 -20.38 -16.47
N PRO A 274 -24.09 -20.67 -17.78
CA PRO A 274 -23.85 -19.68 -18.84
C PRO A 274 -25.03 -18.76 -19.11
N ASP A 275 -24.79 -17.44 -18.98
CA ASP A 275 -25.37 -16.30 -19.72
C ASP A 275 -25.50 -15.09 -18.75
N LEU A 276 -24.73 -14.01 -18.95
CA LEU A 276 -25.06 -12.60 -18.60
C LEU A 276 -23.85 -11.64 -18.77
N VAL A 277 -24.15 -10.34 -18.85
CA VAL A 277 -23.22 -9.22 -19.08
C VAL A 277 -22.06 -9.20 -18.07
N TYR A 278 -20.84 -8.93 -18.55
CA TYR A 278 -19.59 -9.20 -17.82
C TYR A 278 -19.49 -8.64 -16.39
N LEU A 279 -19.83 -7.36 -16.20
CA LEU A 279 -19.59 -6.69 -14.92
C LEU A 279 -20.63 -7.03 -13.85
N ASP A 280 -21.91 -7.10 -14.25
CA ASP A 280 -23.00 -7.58 -13.39
C ASP A 280 -22.76 -9.03 -12.96
N SER A 281 -22.35 -9.86 -13.92
CA SER A 281 -22.00 -11.27 -13.70
C SER A 281 -20.83 -11.46 -12.76
N ILE A 282 -19.68 -10.79 -13.00
CA ILE A 282 -18.51 -10.93 -12.14
C ILE A 282 -18.86 -10.48 -10.72
N PHE A 283 -19.47 -9.32 -10.55
CA PHE A 283 -19.78 -8.79 -9.22
C PHE A 283 -20.79 -9.68 -8.48
N GLY A 284 -21.85 -10.12 -9.18
CA GLY A 284 -22.84 -11.04 -8.63
C GLY A 284 -22.24 -12.39 -8.21
N LEU A 285 -21.33 -12.95 -9.00
CA LEU A 285 -20.67 -14.22 -8.68
C LEU A 285 -19.65 -14.09 -7.56
N LEU A 286 -18.86 -13.01 -7.52
CA LEU A 286 -17.97 -12.73 -6.40
C LEU A 286 -18.76 -12.57 -5.10
N PHE A 287 -19.92 -11.90 -5.16
CA PHE A 287 -20.80 -11.78 -4.02
C PHE A 287 -21.37 -13.13 -3.58
N GLN A 288 -21.83 -13.97 -4.52
CA GLN A 288 -22.28 -15.32 -4.21
C GLN A 288 -21.16 -16.18 -3.58
N LEU A 289 -19.95 -16.10 -4.13
CA LEU A 289 -18.79 -16.78 -3.57
C LEU A 289 -18.52 -16.32 -2.14
N LEU A 290 -18.55 -15.01 -1.87
CA LEU A 290 -18.39 -14.44 -0.53
C LEU A 290 -19.42 -15.01 0.48
N GLN A 291 -20.65 -15.29 0.03
CA GLN A 291 -21.69 -15.87 0.88
C GLN A 291 -21.51 -17.37 1.13
N GLN A 292 -20.90 -18.09 0.18
CA GLN A 292 -20.72 -19.54 0.25
C GLN A 292 -19.50 -19.95 1.06
N VAL A 293 -18.43 -19.16 1.02
CA VAL A 293 -17.17 -19.50 1.69
C VAL A 293 -17.29 -19.38 3.20
N THR A 294 -16.59 -20.25 3.93
CA THR A 294 -16.63 -20.29 5.40
C THR A 294 -15.37 -19.71 6.03
N GLU A 295 -14.20 -19.92 5.43
CA GLU A 295 -12.92 -19.51 6.01
C GLU A 295 -12.72 -17.99 5.94
N CYS A 296 -12.18 -17.42 7.01
CA CYS A 296 -11.94 -15.97 7.08
C CYS A 296 -10.94 -15.52 6.01
N ASP A 297 -9.90 -16.30 5.75
CA ASP A 297 -8.89 -15.99 4.74
C ASP A 297 -9.51 -15.95 3.33
N THR A 298 -10.34 -16.93 2.99
CA THR A 298 -11.07 -16.94 1.71
C THR A 298 -11.98 -15.73 1.59
N LYS A 299 -12.73 -15.37 2.66
CA LYS A 299 -13.58 -14.16 2.67
C LYS A 299 -12.78 -12.90 2.45
N MET A 300 -11.62 -12.76 3.10
CA MET A 300 -10.73 -11.61 2.92
C MET A 300 -10.25 -11.51 1.47
N GLN A 301 -9.87 -12.62 0.85
CA GLN A 301 -9.45 -12.63 -0.57
C GLN A 301 -10.59 -12.22 -1.50
N VAL A 302 -11.80 -12.74 -1.29
CA VAL A 302 -12.96 -12.38 -2.12
C VAL A 302 -13.32 -10.89 -1.93
N LEU A 303 -13.30 -10.38 -0.69
CA LEU A 303 -13.49 -8.95 -0.41
C LEU A 303 -12.42 -8.07 -1.04
N HIS A 304 -11.16 -8.52 -1.05
CA HIS A 304 -10.08 -7.81 -1.71
C HIS A 304 -10.32 -7.70 -3.22
N VAL A 305 -10.69 -8.80 -3.90
CA VAL A 305 -11.02 -8.78 -5.33
C VAL A 305 -12.23 -7.87 -5.61
N ILE A 306 -13.28 -7.96 -4.79
CA ILE A 306 -14.45 -7.06 -4.87
C ILE A 306 -14.02 -5.59 -4.73
N SER A 307 -13.14 -5.28 -3.77
CA SER A 307 -12.61 -3.93 -3.54
C SER A 307 -11.84 -3.42 -4.76
N CYS A 308 -10.96 -4.26 -5.35
CA CYS A 308 -10.27 -3.91 -6.59
C CYS A 308 -11.25 -3.65 -7.73
N VAL A 309 -12.31 -4.46 -7.88
CA VAL A 309 -13.34 -4.22 -8.91
C VAL A 309 -14.03 -2.87 -8.67
N ILE A 310 -14.42 -2.56 -7.43
CA ILE A 310 -15.04 -1.28 -7.07
C ILE A 310 -14.12 -0.11 -7.40
N GLU A 311 -12.84 -0.20 -7.01
CA GLU A 311 -11.83 0.83 -7.27
C GLU A 311 -11.68 1.12 -8.77
N ARG A 312 -11.57 0.07 -9.60
CA ARG A 312 -11.35 0.21 -11.05
C ARG A 312 -12.59 0.67 -11.80
N VAL A 313 -13.77 0.26 -11.36
CA VAL A 313 -15.06 0.61 -12.00
C VAL A 313 -15.56 1.98 -11.53
N ASN A 314 -15.19 2.39 -10.31
CA ASN A 314 -15.51 3.68 -9.72
C ASN A 314 -17.03 3.95 -9.76
N ILE A 315 -17.49 5.14 -10.14
CA ILE A 315 -18.91 5.57 -10.13
C ILE A 315 -19.85 4.59 -10.84
N GLN A 316 -19.37 3.82 -11.83
CA GLN A 316 -20.21 2.89 -12.58
C GLN A 316 -20.63 1.65 -11.77
N ILE A 317 -20.10 1.45 -10.56
CA ILE A 317 -20.38 0.28 -9.72
C ILE A 317 -21.74 0.37 -8.99
N ARG A 318 -22.29 1.58 -8.87
CA ARG A 318 -23.51 1.90 -8.09
C ARG A 318 -24.69 0.93 -8.27
N PRO A 319 -25.09 0.50 -9.49
CA PRO A 319 -26.24 -0.38 -9.63
C PRO A 319 -25.99 -1.81 -9.11
N TYR A 320 -24.73 -2.21 -8.89
CA TYR A 320 -24.36 -3.60 -8.57
C TYR A 320 -24.08 -3.83 -7.07
N VAL A 321 -23.82 -2.77 -6.29
CA VAL A 321 -23.35 -2.91 -4.89
C VAL A 321 -24.46 -3.15 -3.86
N VAL A 322 -25.74 -3.11 -4.27
CA VAL A 322 -26.89 -3.15 -3.33
C VAL A 322 -26.85 -4.37 -2.42
N CYS A 323 -26.62 -5.56 -2.98
CA CYS A 323 -26.55 -6.80 -2.20
C CYS A 323 -25.36 -6.81 -1.24
N LEU A 324 -24.20 -6.31 -1.68
CA LEU A 324 -23.00 -6.21 -0.85
C LEU A 324 -23.24 -5.26 0.34
N VAL A 325 -23.81 -4.08 0.09
CA VAL A 325 -24.15 -3.08 1.11
C VAL A 325 -25.07 -3.66 2.20
N GLN A 326 -26.03 -4.51 1.82
CA GLN A 326 -26.93 -5.17 2.78
C GLN A 326 -26.23 -6.28 3.57
N TYR A 327 -25.20 -6.91 3.00
CA TYR A 327 -24.50 -8.03 3.61
C TYR A 327 -23.37 -7.60 4.57
N LEU A 328 -22.61 -6.55 4.25
CA LEU A 328 -21.47 -6.10 5.07
C LEU A 328 -21.80 -5.86 6.56
N PRO A 329 -22.97 -5.30 6.95
CA PRO A 329 -23.34 -5.20 8.36
C PRO A 329 -23.47 -6.55 9.07
N LEU A 330 -23.97 -7.57 8.37
CA LEU A 330 -24.07 -8.93 8.91
C LEU A 330 -22.69 -9.55 9.08
N LEU A 331 -21.84 -9.38 8.07
CA LEU A 331 -20.47 -9.89 8.08
C LEU A 331 -19.64 -9.24 9.20
N TRP A 332 -19.75 -7.92 9.38
CA TRP A 332 -19.09 -7.17 10.46
C TRP A 332 -19.45 -7.68 11.86
N LYS A 333 -20.71 -8.07 12.05
CA LYS A 333 -21.20 -8.65 13.29
C LYS A 333 -20.68 -10.07 13.49
N GLN A 334 -20.60 -10.87 12.43
CA GLN A 334 -20.06 -12.24 12.49
C GLN A 334 -18.56 -12.26 12.73
N SER A 335 -17.83 -11.23 12.28
CA SER A 335 -16.38 -11.11 12.44
C SER A 335 -15.96 -10.44 13.75
N GLU A 336 -16.76 -10.56 14.83
CA GLU A 336 -16.51 -9.84 16.08
C GLU A 336 -15.15 -10.16 16.69
N ASP A 337 -14.76 -11.44 16.63
CA ASP A 337 -13.50 -11.98 17.14
C ASP A 337 -12.38 -12.01 16.07
N HIS A 338 -12.66 -11.55 14.84
CA HIS A 338 -11.76 -11.65 13.69
C HIS A 338 -11.35 -10.27 13.17
N ASN A 339 -10.38 -9.63 13.82
CA ASN A 339 -9.95 -8.27 13.47
C ASN A 339 -9.39 -8.14 12.04
N MET A 340 -8.68 -9.15 11.51
CA MET A 340 -8.18 -9.10 10.13
C MET A 340 -9.31 -9.05 9.09
N LEU A 341 -10.38 -9.82 9.31
CA LEU A 341 -11.56 -9.77 8.45
C LEU A 341 -12.27 -8.41 8.58
N ARG A 342 -12.26 -7.80 9.76
CA ARG A 342 -12.74 -6.41 9.94
C ARG A 342 -11.91 -5.40 9.16
N CYS A 343 -10.58 -5.51 9.12
CA CYS A 343 -9.73 -4.68 8.25
C CYS A 343 -10.18 -4.81 6.79
N ALA A 344 -10.35 -6.04 6.27
CA ALA A 344 -10.82 -6.26 4.90
C ALA A 344 -12.21 -5.63 4.63
N ILE A 345 -13.11 -5.65 5.62
CA ILE A 345 -14.41 -4.97 5.53
C ILE A 345 -14.24 -3.44 5.49
N LEU A 346 -13.35 -2.87 6.32
CA LEU A 346 -13.04 -1.43 6.30
C LEU A 346 -12.48 -1.02 4.93
N THR A 347 -11.50 -1.75 4.41
CA THR A 347 -10.96 -1.54 3.06
C THR A 347 -12.07 -1.60 2.00
N THR A 348 -12.99 -2.57 2.11
CA THR A 348 -14.13 -2.66 1.18
C THR A 348 -15.06 -1.44 1.29
N LEU A 349 -15.31 -0.96 2.52
CA LEU A 349 -16.12 0.23 2.76
C LEU A 349 -15.47 1.50 2.20
N ILE A 350 -14.14 1.65 2.29
CA ILE A 350 -13.40 2.78 1.72
C ILE A 350 -13.70 2.89 0.21
N HIS A 351 -13.49 1.79 -0.51
CA HIS A 351 -13.74 1.73 -1.96
C HIS A 351 -15.22 1.92 -2.28
N LEU A 352 -16.14 1.35 -1.48
CA LEU A 352 -17.58 1.55 -1.67
C LEU A 352 -17.99 3.00 -1.52
N VAL A 353 -17.48 3.71 -0.52
CA VAL A 353 -17.76 5.14 -0.32
C VAL A 353 -17.27 5.96 -1.51
N GLN A 354 -16.07 5.68 -2.01
CA GLN A 354 -15.53 6.34 -3.22
C GLN A 354 -16.39 6.06 -4.46
N GLY A 355 -16.78 4.80 -4.70
CA GLY A 355 -17.62 4.43 -5.84
C GLY A 355 -19.05 4.99 -5.76
N LEU A 356 -19.62 5.11 -4.55
CA LEU A 356 -20.94 5.70 -4.34
C LEU A 356 -20.92 7.24 -4.39
N GLY A 357 -19.80 7.87 -4.04
CA GLY A 357 -19.70 9.32 -3.92
C GLY A 357 -20.75 9.87 -2.94
N ALA A 358 -21.50 10.91 -3.34
CA ALA A 358 -22.54 11.52 -2.52
C ALA A 358 -23.71 10.58 -2.12
N GLU A 359 -23.89 9.44 -2.80
CA GLU A 359 -24.88 8.42 -2.42
C GLU A 359 -24.44 7.56 -1.23
N SER A 360 -23.17 7.66 -0.81
CA SER A 360 -22.63 6.99 0.38
C SER A 360 -23.38 7.34 1.66
N LYS A 361 -24.11 8.46 1.70
CA LYS A 361 -25.03 8.83 2.80
C LYS A 361 -26.03 7.72 3.16
N ASN A 362 -26.39 6.87 2.19
CA ASN A 362 -27.29 5.74 2.42
C ASN A 362 -26.67 4.66 3.31
N LEU A 363 -25.35 4.65 3.48
CA LEU A 363 -24.60 3.71 4.32
C LEU A 363 -24.43 4.19 5.75
N TYR A 364 -24.74 5.45 6.08
CA TYR A 364 -24.36 6.06 7.36
C TYR A 364 -24.83 5.31 8.60
N SER A 365 -26.00 4.65 8.54
CA SER A 365 -26.52 3.84 9.66
C SER A 365 -25.59 2.68 10.05
N PHE A 366 -24.76 2.19 9.13
CA PHE A 366 -23.75 1.17 9.37
C PHE A 366 -22.34 1.75 9.40
N LEU A 367 -22.03 2.63 8.46
CA LEU A 367 -20.70 3.23 8.25
C LEU A 367 -20.22 4.04 9.46
N LEU A 368 -21.07 4.92 10.03
CA LEU A 368 -20.67 5.81 11.11
C LEU A 368 -20.36 5.07 12.41
N PRO A 369 -21.17 4.08 12.86
CA PRO A 369 -20.79 3.22 13.99
C PRO A 369 -19.48 2.46 13.78
N VAL A 370 -19.20 2.00 12.56
CA VAL A 370 -17.96 1.29 12.21
C VAL A 370 -16.75 2.22 12.34
N ILE A 371 -16.82 3.44 11.82
CA ILE A 371 -15.77 4.46 11.99
C ILE A 371 -15.60 4.78 13.48
N GLN A 372 -16.69 4.97 14.21
CA GLN A 372 -16.63 5.30 15.63
C GLN A 372 -15.93 4.21 16.44
N LEU A 373 -16.20 2.93 16.17
CA LEU A 373 -15.56 1.81 16.85
C LEU A 373 -14.08 1.69 16.46
N SER A 374 -13.76 1.84 15.17
CA SER A 374 -12.40 1.65 14.64
C SER A 374 -11.44 2.74 15.11
N THR A 375 -11.97 3.93 15.43
CA THR A 375 -11.21 5.10 15.88
C THR A 375 -11.28 5.33 17.40
N ASP A 376 -11.92 4.44 18.16
CA ASP A 376 -11.97 4.50 19.62
C ASP A 376 -10.74 3.84 20.25
N VAL A 377 -9.76 4.65 20.62
CA VAL A 377 -8.50 4.21 21.25
C VAL A 377 -8.70 3.53 22.62
N SER A 378 -9.89 3.63 23.23
CA SER A 378 -10.20 2.93 24.48
C SER A 378 -10.54 1.45 24.25
N GLN A 379 -10.85 1.05 23.01
CA GLN A 379 -11.27 -0.30 22.68
C GLN A 379 -10.11 -1.14 22.14
N PRO A 380 -9.92 -2.40 22.56
CA PRO A 380 -8.83 -3.25 22.07
C PRO A 380 -8.69 -3.37 20.54
N PRO A 381 -9.77 -3.40 19.73
CA PRO A 381 -9.65 -3.50 18.27
C PRO A 381 -8.91 -2.34 17.59
N HIS A 382 -8.75 -1.17 18.23
CA HIS A 382 -8.11 -0.01 17.59
C HIS A 382 -6.70 -0.33 17.07
N VAL A 383 -5.96 -1.21 17.75
CA VAL A 383 -4.60 -1.60 17.35
C VAL A 383 -4.54 -2.18 15.93
N TYR A 384 -5.63 -2.80 15.47
CA TYR A 384 -5.74 -3.37 14.13
C TYR A 384 -6.52 -2.48 13.16
N LEU A 385 -7.54 -1.79 13.67
CA LEU A 385 -8.54 -1.10 12.82
C LEU A 385 -8.26 0.38 12.62
N LEU A 386 -7.34 0.98 13.38
CA LEU A 386 -7.22 2.44 13.45
C LEU A 386 -6.82 3.07 12.11
N GLU A 387 -5.84 2.50 11.41
CA GLU A 387 -5.33 3.04 10.15
C GLU A 387 -6.43 3.07 9.08
N ASP A 388 -7.03 1.91 8.79
CA ASP A 388 -8.16 1.78 7.86
C ASP A 388 -9.39 2.60 8.34
N GLY A 389 -9.60 2.69 9.66
CA GLY A 389 -10.71 3.44 10.25
C GLY A 389 -10.58 4.95 10.05
N LEU A 390 -9.35 5.50 10.14
CA LEU A 390 -9.06 6.90 9.85
C LEU A 390 -9.19 7.20 8.36
N GLU A 391 -8.71 6.30 7.49
CA GLU A 391 -8.88 6.45 6.04
C GLU A 391 -10.36 6.43 5.66
N LEU A 392 -11.12 5.47 6.19
CA LEU A 392 -12.57 5.40 5.97
C LEU A 392 -13.29 6.66 6.44
N TRP A 393 -12.87 7.23 7.57
CA TRP A 393 -13.41 8.49 8.06
C TRP A 393 -13.14 9.65 7.10
N LEU A 394 -11.89 9.80 6.66
CA LEU A 394 -11.49 10.86 5.72
C LEU A 394 -12.28 10.74 4.41
N VAL A 395 -12.28 9.55 3.81
CA VAL A 395 -12.98 9.26 2.55
C VAL A 395 -14.49 9.49 2.68
N THR A 396 -15.07 9.18 3.84
CA THR A 396 -16.47 9.50 4.15
C THR A 396 -16.72 11.01 4.10
N LEU A 397 -15.87 11.82 4.73
CA LEU A 397 -16.01 13.28 4.72
C LEU A 397 -15.85 13.87 3.32
N GLU A 398 -14.86 13.40 2.56
CA GLU A 398 -14.58 13.88 1.19
C GLU A 398 -15.74 13.59 0.22
N ASN A 399 -16.51 12.52 0.46
CA ASN A 399 -17.66 12.14 -0.36
C ASN A 399 -19.01 12.52 0.26
N SER A 400 -19.01 13.25 1.38
CA SER A 400 -20.24 13.68 2.05
C SER A 400 -20.83 14.93 1.38
N PRO A 401 -22.11 14.92 0.98
CA PRO A 401 -22.73 16.10 0.37
C PRO A 401 -22.99 17.23 1.38
N ALA A 402 -23.10 16.91 2.67
CA ALA A 402 -23.29 17.84 3.78
C ALA A 402 -22.93 17.16 5.10
N ILE A 403 -22.66 17.95 6.14
CA ILE A 403 -22.47 17.44 7.50
C ILE A 403 -23.81 16.95 8.08
N THR A 404 -23.78 15.86 8.84
CA THR A 404 -24.92 15.37 9.65
C THR A 404 -24.54 15.36 11.13
N PRO A 405 -25.51 15.44 12.07
CA PRO A 405 -25.20 15.40 13.51
C PRO A 405 -24.42 14.16 13.93
N GLU A 406 -24.72 13.00 13.34
CA GLU A 406 -24.05 11.73 13.62
C GLU A 406 -22.60 11.75 13.12
N LEU A 407 -22.37 12.25 11.89
CA LEU A 407 -21.03 12.39 11.31
C LEU A 407 -20.21 13.41 12.10
N LEU A 408 -20.83 14.50 12.56
CA LEU A 408 -20.18 15.49 13.41
C LEU A 408 -19.76 14.88 14.76
N ARG A 409 -20.59 14.03 15.35
CA ARG A 409 -20.33 13.41 16.67
C ARG A 409 -19.08 12.52 16.69
N ILE A 410 -18.72 11.88 15.57
CA ILE A 410 -17.52 11.02 15.47
C ILE A 410 -16.26 11.80 15.89
N PHE A 411 -16.22 13.11 15.65
CA PHE A 411 -15.08 13.95 15.98
C PHE A 411 -14.67 13.92 17.46
N GLN A 412 -15.55 13.53 18.38
CA GLN A 412 -15.22 13.37 19.79
C GLN A 412 -14.02 12.43 20.05
N ASN A 413 -13.73 11.48 19.14
CA ASN A 413 -12.58 10.58 19.24
C ASN A 413 -11.24 11.29 18.91
N MET A 414 -11.28 12.43 18.21
CA MET A 414 -10.09 13.09 17.64
C MET A 414 -9.08 13.54 18.69
N SER A 415 -9.52 14.06 19.84
CA SER A 415 -8.58 14.53 20.88
C SER A 415 -7.65 13.40 21.36
N ALA A 416 -8.19 12.21 21.61
CA ALA A 416 -7.39 11.07 22.03
C ALA A 416 -6.48 10.55 20.91
N LEU A 417 -6.91 10.67 19.65
CA LEU A 417 -6.12 10.29 18.47
C LEU A 417 -4.91 11.20 18.26
N LEU A 418 -5.07 12.51 18.48
CA LEU A 418 -3.97 13.48 18.38
C LEU A 418 -2.90 13.27 19.47
N GLU A 419 -3.25 12.64 20.59
CA GLU A 419 -2.35 12.35 21.71
C GLU A 419 -1.65 10.98 21.59
N LEU A 420 -2.17 10.07 20.75
CA LEU A 420 -1.73 8.67 20.71
C LEU A 420 -0.34 8.48 20.08
N SER A 421 -0.18 8.84 18.80
CA SER A 421 1.06 8.64 18.04
C SER A 421 1.22 9.66 16.92
N SER A 422 2.46 9.93 16.54
CA SER A 422 2.77 10.86 15.43
C SER A 422 2.50 10.28 14.04
N GLU A 423 2.38 8.95 13.92
CA GLU A 423 2.20 8.24 12.65
C GLU A 423 0.89 8.62 11.97
N ASN A 424 -0.18 8.77 12.76
CA ASN A 424 -1.53 9.06 12.26
C ASN A 424 -1.87 10.55 12.17
N LEU A 425 -0.99 11.44 12.66
CA LEU A 425 -1.28 12.88 12.75
C LEU A 425 -1.61 13.51 11.40
N ARG A 426 -0.94 13.07 10.33
CA ARG A 426 -1.20 13.58 8.98
C ARG A 426 -2.66 13.34 8.57
N THR A 427 -3.13 12.12 8.73
CA THR A 427 -4.52 11.74 8.40
C THR A 427 -5.51 12.46 9.32
N CYS A 428 -5.20 12.57 10.61
CA CYS A 428 -6.01 13.34 11.56
C CYS A 428 -6.17 14.81 11.13
N PHE A 429 -5.09 15.47 10.70
CA PHE A 429 -5.17 16.86 10.20
C PHE A 429 -5.98 16.97 8.91
N GLN A 430 -5.89 15.99 8.01
CA GLN A 430 -6.73 15.93 6.81
C GLN A 430 -8.21 15.82 7.18
N ILE A 431 -8.56 14.95 8.15
CA ILE A 431 -9.92 14.81 8.67
C ILE A 431 -10.41 16.14 9.27
N VAL A 432 -9.61 16.80 10.09
CA VAL A 432 -9.95 18.12 10.67
C VAL A 432 -10.21 19.15 9.56
N ASN A 433 -9.34 19.21 8.54
CA ASN A 433 -9.52 20.10 7.40
C ASN A 433 -10.80 19.78 6.62
N ALA A 434 -11.12 18.49 6.42
CA ALA A 434 -12.34 18.08 5.74
C ALA A 434 -13.60 18.54 6.50
N TYR A 435 -13.62 18.47 7.84
CA TYR A 435 -14.70 19.05 8.64
C TYR A 435 -14.80 20.58 8.48
N ILE A 436 -13.67 21.28 8.49
CA ILE A 436 -13.64 22.74 8.30
C ILE A 436 -14.19 23.12 6.92
N TYR A 437 -13.83 22.39 5.86
CA TYR A 437 -14.35 22.64 4.51
C TYR A 437 -15.84 22.32 4.39
N LEU A 438 -16.30 21.23 5.01
CA LEU A 438 -17.68 20.78 4.89
C LEU A 438 -18.67 21.63 5.71
N SER A 439 -18.30 22.02 6.94
CA SER A 439 -19.14 22.88 7.78
C SER A 439 -18.32 23.58 8.87
N ALA A 440 -17.53 24.60 8.48
CA ALA A 440 -16.69 25.35 9.42
C ALA A 440 -17.44 25.89 10.64
N THR A 441 -18.61 26.50 10.45
CA THR A 441 -19.32 27.19 11.54
C THR A 441 -19.79 26.20 12.61
N GLU A 442 -20.49 25.14 12.20
CA GLU A 442 -21.03 24.14 13.12
C GLU A 442 -19.89 23.35 13.78
N PHE A 443 -18.90 22.94 13.01
CA PHE A 443 -17.74 22.21 13.52
C PHE A 443 -16.95 23.02 14.57
N LEU A 444 -16.54 24.24 14.22
CA LEU A 444 -15.73 25.07 15.11
C LEU A 444 -16.48 25.47 16.38
N GLN A 445 -17.80 25.70 16.33
CA GLN A 445 -18.60 25.98 17.52
C GLN A 445 -18.67 24.80 18.49
N ASN A 446 -18.68 23.56 18.00
CA ASN A 446 -18.79 22.37 18.84
C ASN A 446 -17.43 21.86 19.33
N TYR A 447 -16.39 21.93 18.49
CA TYR A 447 -15.10 21.26 18.77
C TYR A 447 -13.87 22.17 18.65
N GLY A 448 -14.03 23.44 18.25
CA GLY A 448 -12.90 24.35 18.04
C GLY A 448 -12.08 24.59 19.31
N GLU A 449 -12.73 24.73 20.46
CA GLU A 449 -12.05 24.96 21.74
C GLU A 449 -11.20 23.75 22.17
N SER A 450 -11.78 22.53 22.14
CA SER A 450 -11.04 21.31 22.49
C SER A 450 -9.90 21.04 21.51
N LEU A 451 -10.13 21.28 20.21
CA LEU A 451 -9.10 21.16 19.17
C LEU A 451 -7.95 22.13 19.40
N CYS A 452 -8.25 23.39 19.74
CA CYS A 452 -7.21 24.38 20.05
C CYS A 452 -6.38 23.96 21.27
N ARG A 453 -6.99 23.39 22.31
CA ARG A 453 -6.25 22.88 23.48
C ARG A 453 -5.30 21.76 23.06
N SER A 454 -5.78 20.75 22.32
CA SER A 454 -4.94 19.66 21.82
C SER A 454 -3.80 20.17 20.95
N PHE A 455 -4.01 21.20 20.11
CA PHE A 455 -2.94 21.82 19.32
C PHE A 455 -1.91 22.55 20.18
N CYS A 456 -2.34 23.30 21.19
CA CYS A 456 -1.43 23.97 22.13
C CYS A 456 -0.55 22.97 22.88
N ASP A 457 -1.08 21.80 23.24
CA ASP A 457 -0.30 20.74 23.87
C ASP A 457 0.65 20.07 22.88
N LEU A 458 0.17 19.73 21.68
CA LEU A 458 0.97 19.10 20.64
C LEU A 458 2.16 19.97 20.19
N LEU A 459 1.98 21.29 20.10
CA LEU A 459 3.03 22.23 19.69
C LEU A 459 4.22 22.29 20.65
N LYS A 460 4.12 21.81 21.90
CA LYS A 460 5.21 21.83 22.87
C LYS A 460 6.34 20.87 22.52
N ASP A 461 6.00 19.70 21.97
CA ASP A 461 6.93 18.58 21.81
C ASP A 461 7.07 18.08 20.36
N ILE A 462 6.38 18.71 19.40
CA ILE A 462 6.41 18.30 17.99
C ILE A 462 7.58 18.93 17.20
N THR A 463 8.02 18.24 16.14
CA THR A 463 9.03 18.75 15.20
C THR A 463 8.54 19.99 14.45
N ASN A 464 9.47 20.79 13.91
CA ASN A 464 9.14 21.99 13.13
C ASN A 464 8.22 21.68 11.93
N ASP A 465 8.37 20.53 11.27
CA ASP A 465 7.46 20.12 10.20
C ASP A 465 6.04 19.88 10.74
N GLY A 466 5.92 19.19 11.88
CA GLY A 466 4.64 18.99 12.54
C GLY A 466 4.00 20.30 13.03
N GLN A 467 4.79 21.27 13.53
CA GLN A 467 4.31 22.60 13.85
C GLN A 467 3.69 23.27 12.62
N VAL A 468 4.35 23.20 11.47
CA VAL A 468 3.83 23.74 10.21
C VAL A 468 2.51 23.06 9.83
N GLN A 469 2.35 21.75 10.01
CA GLN A 469 1.09 21.06 9.71
C GLN A 469 -0.05 21.53 10.63
N VAL A 470 0.19 21.63 11.94
CA VAL A 470 -0.81 22.15 12.90
C VAL A 470 -1.24 23.56 12.53
N LEU A 471 -0.26 24.44 12.26
CA LEU A 471 -0.52 25.83 11.93
C LEU A 471 -1.22 25.99 10.58
N LYS A 472 -0.98 25.12 9.61
CA LYS A 472 -1.75 25.08 8.35
C LYS A 472 -3.23 24.79 8.58
N VAL A 473 -3.57 23.90 9.52
CA VAL A 473 -4.98 23.67 9.90
C VAL A 473 -5.61 24.94 10.49
N VAL A 474 -4.88 25.64 11.37
CA VAL A 474 -5.31 26.94 11.92
C VAL A 474 -5.49 27.97 10.81
N GLU A 475 -4.55 28.07 9.88
CA GLU A 475 -4.65 28.97 8.73
C GLU A 475 -5.86 28.66 7.84
N ILE A 476 -6.18 27.38 7.62
CA ILE A 476 -7.39 26.95 6.90
C ILE A 476 -8.66 27.39 7.64
N ALA A 477 -8.73 27.22 8.97
CA ALA A 477 -9.85 27.69 9.77
C ALA A 477 -10.05 29.22 9.64
N LEU A 478 -8.95 29.99 9.66
CA LEU A 478 -8.97 31.43 9.43
C LEU A 478 -9.41 31.79 8.01
N LYS A 479 -8.98 31.03 7.00
CA LYS A 479 -9.34 31.25 5.60
C LYS A 479 -10.84 31.01 5.36
N VAL A 480 -11.39 29.94 5.92
CA VAL A 480 -12.80 29.55 5.71
C VAL A 480 -13.76 30.35 6.58
N SER A 481 -13.39 30.65 7.83
CA SER A 481 -14.23 31.39 8.76
C SER A 481 -13.41 32.40 9.60
N PRO A 482 -13.03 33.57 9.04
CA PRO A 482 -12.06 34.49 9.65
C PRO A 482 -12.39 34.98 11.07
N ILE A 483 -13.67 35.20 11.37
CA ILE A 483 -14.09 35.70 12.68
C ILE A 483 -14.09 34.57 13.71
N LEU A 484 -14.83 33.49 13.44
CA LEU A 484 -14.95 32.37 14.36
C LEU A 484 -13.62 31.62 14.52
N GLY A 485 -12.87 31.39 13.45
CA GLY A 485 -11.57 30.72 13.48
C GLY A 485 -10.57 31.50 14.33
N ALA A 486 -10.51 32.83 14.19
CA ALA A 486 -9.63 33.66 15.01
C ALA A 486 -10.00 33.60 16.49
N HIS A 487 -11.31 33.60 16.79
CA HIS A 487 -11.79 33.47 18.16
C HIS A 487 -11.48 32.08 18.76
N MET A 488 -11.74 31.00 18.04
CA MET A 488 -11.52 29.62 18.52
C MET A 488 -10.03 29.33 18.76
N PHE A 489 -9.16 29.80 17.86
CA PHE A 489 -7.71 29.56 17.96
C PHE A 489 -6.95 30.70 18.66
N GLN A 490 -7.67 31.66 19.29
CA GLN A 490 -7.06 32.77 20.02
C GLN A 490 -5.97 32.34 21.02
N PRO A 491 -6.10 31.24 21.79
CA PRO A 491 -5.05 30.82 22.73
C PRO A 491 -3.69 30.51 22.09
N LEU A 492 -3.67 30.15 20.80
CA LEU A 492 -2.47 29.78 20.05
C LEU A 492 -1.77 30.99 19.42
N LEU A 493 -2.53 32.03 19.06
CA LEU A 493 -2.05 33.19 18.31
C LEU A 493 -0.96 34.03 19.04
N PRO A 494 -0.98 34.19 20.38
CA PRO A 494 0.12 34.84 21.10
C PRO A 494 1.49 34.16 20.90
N ALA A 495 1.52 32.82 20.81
CA ALA A 495 2.77 32.09 20.55
C ALA A 495 3.29 32.35 19.13
N VAL A 496 2.40 32.39 18.15
CA VAL A 496 2.70 32.76 16.75
C VAL A 496 3.26 34.19 16.69
N PHE A 497 2.64 35.12 17.40
CA PHE A 497 3.06 36.52 17.45
C PHE A 497 4.46 36.67 18.08
N ARG A 498 4.71 35.97 19.20
CA ARG A 498 6.04 35.93 19.83
C ARG A 498 7.09 35.31 18.92
N GLY A 499 6.76 34.22 18.22
CA GLY A 499 7.68 33.60 17.26
C GLY A 499 8.13 34.55 16.15
N ILE A 500 7.27 35.48 15.71
CA ILE A 500 7.65 36.54 14.75
C ILE A 500 8.62 37.53 15.39
N LEU A 501 8.31 38.03 16.59
CA LEU A 501 9.14 39.00 17.31
C LEU A 501 10.52 38.45 17.67
N ASP A 502 10.57 37.22 18.15
CA ASP A 502 11.80 36.53 18.55
C ASP A 502 12.65 36.13 17.33
N GLY A 503 12.10 36.26 16.11
CA GLY A 503 12.78 35.93 14.86
C GLY A 503 12.95 34.44 14.67
N GLU A 504 11.83 33.71 14.55
CA GLU A 504 11.79 32.27 14.28
C GLU A 504 12.85 31.86 13.23
N ARG A 505 13.68 30.90 13.63
CA ARG A 505 14.88 30.50 12.89
C ARG A 505 14.56 29.59 11.73
N TYR A 506 13.49 28.81 11.82
CA TYR A 506 13.07 27.92 10.75
C TYR A 506 12.23 28.68 9.72
N PRO A 507 12.72 28.88 8.47
CA PRO A 507 12.06 29.75 7.49
C PRO A 507 10.62 29.36 7.19
N VAL A 508 10.34 28.05 7.12
CA VAL A 508 9.00 27.53 6.81
C VAL A 508 8.00 27.80 7.96
N VAL A 509 8.46 27.73 9.21
CA VAL A 509 7.65 28.06 10.40
C VAL A 509 7.40 29.58 10.42
N MET A 510 8.44 30.38 10.23
CA MET A 510 8.33 31.84 10.16
C MET A 510 7.35 32.28 9.06
N SER A 511 7.48 31.72 7.85
CA SER A 511 6.55 31.94 6.74
C SER A 511 5.11 31.62 7.13
N THR A 512 4.91 30.58 7.95
CA THR A 512 3.59 30.18 8.44
C THR A 512 3.02 31.11 9.49
N TYR A 513 3.85 31.60 10.40
CA TYR A 513 3.46 32.64 11.34
C TYR A 513 3.03 33.93 10.65
N LEU A 514 3.82 34.38 9.67
CA LEU A 514 3.50 35.57 8.86
C LEU A 514 2.21 35.36 8.04
N GLY A 515 2.01 34.17 7.46
CA GLY A 515 0.78 33.83 6.75
C GLY A 515 -0.47 33.93 7.65
N ILE A 516 -0.40 33.33 8.86
CA ILE A 516 -1.49 33.41 9.85
C ILE A 516 -1.77 34.86 10.24
N MET A 517 -0.75 35.64 10.61
CA MET A 517 -0.93 37.04 10.98
C MET A 517 -1.45 37.88 9.81
N GLY A 518 -1.02 37.57 8.59
CA GLY A 518 -1.53 38.19 7.36
C GLY A 518 -3.02 37.98 7.17
N ARG A 519 -3.51 36.74 7.40
CA ARG A 519 -4.95 36.44 7.38
C ARG A 519 -5.71 37.21 8.45
N VAL A 520 -5.22 37.18 9.70
CA VAL A 520 -5.89 37.86 10.82
C VAL A 520 -5.96 39.37 10.56
N LEU A 521 -4.85 39.99 10.13
CA LEU A 521 -4.80 41.41 9.83
C LEU A 521 -5.75 41.80 8.70
N LEU A 522 -5.70 41.08 7.57
CA LEU A 522 -6.46 41.43 6.37
C LEU A 522 -7.96 41.14 6.50
N GLN A 523 -8.33 40.05 7.16
CA GLN A 523 -9.72 39.55 7.20
C GLN A 523 -10.44 39.85 8.52
N ASN A 524 -9.71 40.18 9.60
CA ASN A 524 -10.29 40.46 10.92
C ASN A 524 -9.44 41.50 11.69
N ALA A 525 -9.30 42.70 11.12
CA ALA A 525 -8.49 43.78 11.68
C ALA A 525 -8.85 44.14 13.14
N SER A 526 -10.13 44.08 13.52
CA SER A 526 -10.56 44.33 14.91
C SER A 526 -9.96 43.33 15.89
N PHE A 527 -9.91 42.05 15.52
CA PHE A 527 -9.28 41.03 16.34
C PHE A 527 -7.76 41.23 16.38
N PHE A 528 -7.15 41.58 15.25
CA PHE A 528 -5.72 41.91 15.20
C PHE A 528 -5.36 43.03 16.18
N SER A 529 -6.12 44.13 16.21
CA SER A 529 -5.91 45.22 17.17
C SER A 529 -6.06 44.78 18.62
N SER A 530 -7.03 43.91 18.91
CA SER A 530 -7.19 43.33 20.25
C SER A 530 -6.00 42.45 20.65
N LEU A 531 -5.51 41.61 19.73
CA LEU A 531 -4.35 40.76 19.95
C LEU A 531 -3.09 41.59 20.16
N LEU A 532 -2.88 42.63 19.35
CA LEU A 532 -1.77 43.57 19.50
C LEU A 532 -1.81 44.27 20.87
N THR A 533 -3.00 44.69 21.33
CA THR A 533 -3.18 45.30 22.65
C THR A 533 -2.82 44.32 23.78
N GLN A 534 -3.25 43.06 23.66
CA GLN A 534 -2.89 42.00 24.61
C GLN A 534 -1.36 41.80 24.64
N MET A 535 -0.73 41.67 23.47
CA MET A 535 0.70 41.45 23.36
C MET A 535 1.52 42.64 23.88
N ALA A 536 1.08 43.87 23.63
CA ALA A 536 1.71 45.08 24.18
C ALA A 536 1.69 45.09 25.72
N SER A 537 0.57 44.67 26.32
CA SER A 537 0.47 44.51 27.77
C SER A 537 1.35 43.38 28.30
N GLU A 538 1.46 42.25 27.61
CA GLU A 538 2.32 41.11 28.01
C GLU A 538 3.81 41.45 27.92
N CYS A 539 4.21 42.19 26.88
CA CYS A 539 5.59 42.60 26.63
C CYS A 539 6.02 43.85 27.41
N ASN A 540 5.10 44.52 28.12
CA ASN A 540 5.31 45.82 28.78
C ASN A 540 5.89 46.88 27.81
N GLN A 541 5.34 46.96 26.60
CA GLN A 541 5.76 47.91 25.57
C GLN A 541 4.57 48.77 25.11
N GLU A 542 4.87 49.99 24.65
CA GLU A 542 3.88 50.82 23.95
C GLU A 542 3.39 50.10 22.69
N MET A 543 2.08 50.19 22.41
CA MET A 543 1.45 49.48 21.29
C MET A 543 2.13 49.79 19.94
N ASP A 544 2.40 51.06 19.69
CA ASP A 544 3.03 51.52 18.45
C ASP A 544 4.47 51.00 18.30
N GLN A 545 5.22 50.90 19.41
CA GLN A 545 6.59 50.37 19.39
C GLN A 545 6.59 48.88 19.04
N LEU A 546 5.73 48.10 19.70
CA LEU A 546 5.60 46.67 19.44
C LEU A 546 5.13 46.42 18.00
N PHE A 547 4.14 47.19 17.55
CA PHE A 547 3.63 47.10 16.18
C PHE A 547 4.73 47.38 15.16
N GLY A 548 5.56 48.41 15.39
CA GLY A 548 6.72 48.70 14.55
C GLY A 548 7.73 47.57 14.48
N SER A 549 8.04 46.95 15.61
CA SER A 549 8.94 45.79 15.66
C SER A 549 8.40 44.59 14.88
N VAL A 550 7.08 44.31 14.96
CA VAL A 550 6.46 43.24 14.17
C VAL A 550 6.54 43.51 12.68
N ILE A 551 6.22 44.73 12.25
CA ILE A 551 6.28 45.10 10.82
C ILE A 551 7.71 45.06 10.31
N GLU A 552 8.68 45.52 11.09
CA GLU A 552 10.10 45.41 10.77
C GLU A 552 10.52 43.95 10.58
N MET A 553 10.18 43.07 11.52
CA MET A 553 10.45 41.64 11.40
C MET A 553 9.73 40.99 10.21
N TRP A 554 8.52 41.44 9.89
CA TRP A 554 7.76 40.97 8.73
C TRP A 554 8.47 41.34 7.44
N VAL A 555 8.92 42.59 7.32
CA VAL A 555 9.65 43.08 6.15
C VAL A 555 10.99 42.36 6.00
N ASP A 556 11.76 42.26 7.08
CA ASP A 556 13.09 41.64 7.11
C ASP A 556 13.09 40.12 6.87
N ARG A 557 11.94 39.45 7.04
CA ARG A 557 11.79 38.00 6.87
C ARG A 557 10.92 37.64 5.67
N MET A 558 10.60 38.59 4.79
CA MET A 558 9.80 38.34 3.59
C MET A 558 10.43 37.26 2.69
N ASP A 559 11.76 37.21 2.62
CA ASP A 559 12.52 36.21 1.83
C ASP A 559 12.33 34.77 2.30
N ASN A 560 11.87 34.55 3.54
CA ASN A 560 11.52 33.21 4.02
C ASN A 560 10.25 32.65 3.36
N ILE A 561 9.44 33.51 2.73
CA ILE A 561 8.20 33.12 2.07
C ILE A 561 8.49 32.80 0.60
N THR A 562 8.67 31.52 0.30
CA THR A 562 8.95 31.06 -1.08
C THR A 562 7.69 30.85 -1.93
N GLN A 563 6.52 30.72 -1.30
CA GLN A 563 5.25 30.45 -1.99
C GLN A 563 4.61 31.74 -2.50
N PRO A 564 4.36 31.90 -3.82
CA PRO A 564 3.80 33.13 -4.39
C PRO A 564 2.46 33.55 -3.78
N GLU A 565 1.57 32.59 -3.51
CA GLU A 565 0.28 32.84 -2.85
C GLU A 565 0.42 33.53 -1.49
N ARG A 566 1.45 33.14 -0.74
CA ARG A 566 1.67 33.59 0.63
C ARG A 566 2.47 34.91 0.64
N ARG A 567 3.34 35.13 -0.35
CA ARG A 567 3.96 36.44 -0.58
C ARG A 567 2.89 37.47 -0.92
N LYS A 568 1.99 37.15 -1.84
CA LYS A 568 0.84 38.00 -2.18
C LYS A 568 -0.03 38.32 -0.97
N LEU A 569 -0.35 37.32 -0.14
CA LEU A 569 -1.10 37.53 1.11
C LEU A 569 -0.39 38.53 2.04
N SER A 570 0.91 38.32 2.31
CA SER A 570 1.71 39.22 3.15
C SER A 570 1.75 40.65 2.58
N SER A 571 1.95 40.79 1.27
CA SER A 571 1.96 42.10 0.61
C SER A 571 0.60 42.80 0.72
N LEU A 572 -0.51 42.10 0.50
CA LEU A 572 -1.86 42.66 0.67
C LEU A 572 -2.12 43.08 2.13
N ALA A 573 -1.69 42.27 3.09
CA ALA A 573 -1.83 42.57 4.51
C ALA A 573 -1.04 43.84 4.88
N LEU A 574 0.22 43.97 4.44
CA LEU A 574 1.04 45.16 4.68
C LEU A 574 0.49 46.40 3.94
N LEU A 575 0.01 46.26 2.69
CA LEU A 575 -0.63 47.36 1.96
C LEU A 575 -1.88 47.87 2.66
N SER A 576 -2.65 46.98 3.31
CA SER A 576 -3.86 47.37 4.04
C SER A 576 -3.59 48.33 5.20
N LEU A 577 -2.33 48.43 5.66
CA LEU A 577 -1.90 49.34 6.73
C LEU A 577 -1.55 50.74 6.22
N LEU A 578 -1.19 50.91 4.95
CA LEU A 578 -0.71 52.19 4.40
C LEU A 578 -1.73 53.34 4.47
N PRO A 579 -3.06 53.11 4.39
CA PRO A 579 -4.04 54.17 4.60
C PRO A 579 -4.10 54.73 6.04
N SER A 580 -3.29 54.23 6.98
CA SER A 580 -3.28 54.68 8.37
C SER A 580 -2.41 55.92 8.60
N ASP A 581 -2.85 56.79 9.52
CA ASP A 581 -2.09 57.95 10.00
C ASP A 581 -1.02 57.58 11.06
N ASN A 582 -0.73 56.29 11.24
CA ASN A 582 0.24 55.82 12.23
C ASN A 582 1.68 56.10 11.75
N SER A 583 2.42 56.93 12.50
CA SER A 583 3.79 57.32 12.14
C SER A 583 4.73 56.13 11.95
N VAL A 584 4.52 55.05 12.69
CA VAL A 584 5.34 53.83 12.62
C VAL A 584 5.18 53.13 11.28
N ILE A 585 3.97 53.12 10.71
CA ILE A 585 3.72 52.55 9.38
C ILE A 585 4.29 53.45 8.28
N GLN A 586 4.18 54.77 8.44
CA GLN A 586 4.76 55.73 7.51
C GLN A 586 6.30 55.60 7.45
N ASP A 587 6.97 55.38 8.59
CA ASP A 587 8.41 55.15 8.64
C ASP A 587 8.85 53.86 7.91
N LYS A 588 7.96 52.88 7.78
CA LYS A 588 8.21 51.60 7.08
C LYS A 588 7.70 51.59 5.64
N PHE A 589 7.20 52.72 5.12
CA PHE A 589 6.59 52.83 3.79
C PHE A 589 7.45 52.22 2.66
N CYS A 590 8.74 52.59 2.59
CA CYS A 590 9.63 52.11 1.54
C CYS A 590 9.80 50.58 1.54
N GLY A 591 9.90 49.97 2.72
CA GLY A 591 10.02 48.52 2.85
C GLY A 591 8.75 47.80 2.41
N ILE A 592 7.58 48.31 2.82
CA ILE A 592 6.28 47.77 2.40
C ILE A 592 6.12 47.84 0.88
N ILE A 593 6.42 48.99 0.26
CA ILE A 593 6.29 49.15 -1.19
C ILE A 593 7.25 48.21 -1.94
N ASN A 594 8.50 48.07 -1.49
CA ASN A 594 9.46 47.17 -2.15
C ASN A 594 8.95 45.73 -2.19
N ILE A 595 8.48 45.23 -1.05
CA ILE A 595 7.89 43.88 -0.93
C ILE A 595 6.68 43.70 -1.87
N CYS A 596 5.86 44.73 -2.02
CA CYS A 596 4.70 44.67 -2.88
C CYS A 596 5.08 44.63 -4.36
N VAL A 597 6.10 45.38 -4.77
CA VAL A 597 6.64 45.34 -6.13
C VAL A 597 7.26 43.99 -6.43
N GLU A 598 8.03 43.41 -5.51
CA GLU A 598 8.58 42.06 -5.65
C GLU A 598 7.47 41.01 -5.78
N ALA A 599 6.46 41.05 -4.91
CA ALA A 599 5.34 40.11 -4.98
C ALA A 599 4.52 40.27 -6.27
N LEU A 600 4.39 41.50 -6.81
CA LEU A 600 3.78 41.73 -8.13
C LEU A 600 4.58 41.06 -9.24
N HIS A 601 5.91 41.17 -9.22
CA HIS A 601 6.75 40.46 -10.20
C HIS A 601 6.63 38.93 -10.10
N ASP A 602 6.42 38.39 -8.91
CA ASP A 602 6.26 36.95 -8.70
C ASP A 602 4.90 36.41 -9.20
N VAL A 603 3.83 37.23 -9.18
CA VAL A 603 2.45 36.78 -9.47
C VAL A 603 1.87 37.33 -10.78
N MET A 604 2.56 38.27 -11.44
CA MET A 604 2.10 38.81 -12.72
C MET A 604 2.64 37.99 -13.88
N THR A 605 1.73 37.57 -14.77
CA THR A 605 2.03 36.87 -16.02
C THR A 605 1.55 37.71 -17.19
N GLU A 606 2.32 37.75 -18.27
CA GLU A 606 1.94 38.48 -19.49
C GLU A 606 0.90 37.65 -20.26
N ASP A 607 -0.24 38.27 -20.56
CA ASP A 607 -1.25 37.69 -21.44
C ASP A 607 -0.78 37.81 -22.90
N PRO A 608 -0.53 36.69 -23.60
CA PRO A 608 -0.01 36.71 -24.96
C PRO A 608 -0.98 37.33 -25.98
N GLU A 609 -2.29 37.39 -25.68
CA GLU A 609 -3.28 37.96 -26.60
C GLU A 609 -3.41 39.48 -26.45
N THR A 610 -3.24 40.00 -25.23
CA THR A 610 -3.47 41.43 -24.93
C THR A 610 -2.18 42.21 -24.64
N GLY A 611 -1.05 41.54 -24.41
CA GLY A 611 0.20 42.14 -23.96
C GLY A 611 0.08 42.81 -22.58
N THR A 612 -0.97 42.47 -21.82
CA THR A 612 -1.19 43.03 -20.48
C THR A 612 -0.73 42.05 -19.40
N PHE A 613 -0.19 42.57 -18.30
CA PHE A 613 0.16 41.74 -17.15
C PHE A 613 -1.08 41.45 -16.32
N LYS A 614 -1.37 40.17 -16.10
CA LYS A 614 -2.47 39.66 -15.28
C LYS A 614 -1.94 38.89 -14.09
N ASP A 615 -2.65 39.04 -12.97
CA ASP A 615 -2.43 38.27 -11.75
C ASP A 615 -2.79 36.80 -11.99
N CYS A 616 -1.79 35.92 -12.07
CA CYS A 616 -1.98 34.50 -12.38
C CYS A 616 -2.73 33.74 -11.27
N MET A 617 -2.88 34.34 -10.08
CA MET A 617 -3.56 33.74 -8.94
C MET A 617 -5.03 34.20 -8.86
N LEU A 618 -5.50 35.03 -9.78
CA LEU A 618 -6.89 35.47 -9.86
C LEU A 618 -7.61 34.60 -10.89
N MET A 619 -8.53 33.75 -10.43
CA MET A 619 -9.33 32.92 -11.33
C MET A 619 -10.24 33.81 -12.19
N SER A 620 -9.89 34.01 -13.46
CA SER A 620 -10.75 34.68 -14.43
C SER A 620 -11.74 33.66 -15.00
N HIS A 621 -12.98 33.71 -14.51
CA HIS A 621 -14.07 32.76 -14.80
C HIS A 621 -13.85 31.36 -14.19
N PHE A 622 -14.95 30.63 -13.98
CA PHE A 622 -14.94 29.20 -13.70
C PHE A 622 -14.36 28.48 -14.92
N GLU A 623 -13.06 28.55 -15.11
CA GLU A 623 -12.36 27.48 -15.79
C GLU A 623 -12.61 26.27 -14.91
N GLU A 624 -13.48 25.36 -15.38
CA GLU A 624 -13.41 23.97 -14.94
C GLU A 624 -11.92 23.60 -14.96
N PRO A 625 -11.42 22.89 -13.94
CA PRO A 625 -10.03 22.47 -13.95
C PRO A 625 -9.83 21.70 -15.25
N LYS A 626 -9.21 22.36 -16.23
CA LYS A 626 -8.62 21.67 -17.36
C LYS A 626 -7.53 20.87 -16.70
N LEU A 627 -7.80 19.58 -16.48
CA LEU A 627 -6.75 18.58 -16.43
C LEU A 627 -5.86 18.93 -17.62
N SER A 628 -4.68 19.47 -17.34
CA SER A 628 -3.74 19.82 -18.39
C SER A 628 -3.54 18.55 -19.21
N ASP A 629 -3.80 18.61 -20.52
CA ASP A 629 -3.50 17.51 -21.45
C ASP A 629 -1.99 17.13 -21.40
N ASP A 630 -1.15 17.94 -20.75
CA ASP A 630 0.28 17.73 -20.53
C ASP A 630 0.68 17.23 -19.11
N GLU A 631 -0.26 17.07 -18.18
CA GLU A 631 -0.03 16.18 -17.03
C GLU A 631 -0.70 14.86 -17.36
N GLU A 632 0.10 13.90 -17.84
CA GLU A 632 -0.37 12.51 -17.90
C GLU A 632 -0.97 12.16 -16.52
N PRO A 633 -2.24 11.71 -16.46
CA PRO A 633 -2.80 11.23 -15.21
C PRO A 633 -1.80 10.23 -14.62
N PRO A 634 -1.52 10.27 -13.30
CA PRO A 634 -0.46 9.49 -12.68
C PRO A 634 -0.56 8.07 -13.22
N THR A 635 0.52 7.62 -13.86
CA THR A 635 0.49 6.32 -14.53
C THR A 635 0.15 5.27 -13.47
N GLU A 636 -0.43 4.14 -13.89
CA GLU A 636 -0.70 3.01 -12.99
C GLU A 636 0.55 2.57 -12.19
N GLN A 637 1.75 2.96 -12.63
CA GLN A 637 3.01 2.74 -11.95
C GLN A 637 3.30 3.76 -10.83
N ASP A 638 2.78 4.99 -10.92
CA ASP A 638 2.91 6.05 -9.91
C ASP A 638 1.95 5.83 -8.74
N LYS A 639 0.75 5.29 -9.01
CA LYS A 639 -0.20 4.88 -7.95
C LYS A 639 0.28 3.66 -7.16
N ARG A 640 1.10 2.79 -7.75
CA ARG A 640 1.72 1.63 -7.08
C ARG A 640 2.96 1.97 -6.23
N LYS A 641 3.42 3.22 -6.28
CA LYS A 641 4.60 3.70 -5.54
C LYS A 641 4.25 4.59 -4.34
N LYS A 642 2.99 4.95 -4.16
CA LYS A 642 2.43 5.39 -2.88
C LYS A 642 1.88 4.17 -2.17
#